data_AF-A0A1H3BGB0-F1
#
_entry.id   AF-A0A1H3BGB0-F1
#
_cell.length_a   1.000
_cell.length_b   1.000
_cell.length_c   1.000
_cell.angle_alpha   90.00
_cell.angle_beta   90.00
_cell.angle_gamma   90.00
#
_symmetry.space_group_name_H-M   'P 1'
#
loop_
_entity.id
_entity.type
_entity.pdbx_description
1 polymer ?
#
loop_
_entity_poly.entity_id
_entity_poly.type
_entity_poly.pdbx_seq_one_letter_code
_entity_poly.pdbx_strand_id
1 'polypeptide(L)'
;MVQVFTLTPDAAAQSLQDQGLDALGLTALRLWPSWGTANPTYDTSALRLTPSGSALAPFFGTLEFLDSGSEFRSVNGAPIAGPVAAFRLHPQAVARLDHLLSARFAPPSQRHHRPVPETLVFTGAVPAPDRSPQTYAAGDPLNRAEPMSFHDNRGLIIDPVAIAELFADLMVNFPALDASGGGGMAGPGGVTSIAGLASGIQVQVTDLHGRPFSAVPGGPGIEAQDGGAPAGAPDGSGLLVLAGAQQLAATGAGSAERLRLGWATGGIMSAAPLSTPPLAAGVSLSRQFLRAFAVDLDWHLRGNRSESTVRSIPGEDGDIPEDLKPQIRDNVTIDYLSDGPDLLAHSGQVLERLVGAPGSNLVFAVAPEISDGVGIPPAPGLQAHWPGFPLPDTGTGFAAGSPSPVAGATAVWTAGNDVVVTLPADTLPDGAGVRLFAQRFQLIEAIGEAPSFLRGDGGSGIVQAGSTTQLLVTNPLGLATGDPKPSPATLVFDLVVTPRTGKRRLFANRRLNIDSGPAALPPDPFATPDPMTPIPAAVKSVAPAPLFGLERSSPPGAGLSDPIDVVRALGNETEPREGPRHPTMGRLESIVVSGIADTTHLDDGLSWEGVLSGARWSRETRSAALRQGNPGNPPGPDVHASGVRVNGALGYDLARHAVRRTQPMLPLPGGASVSTSPGWIVMSGGNNMNPPQPDAASPPPSGSSSGVLLQTVAAVCETPELSLLPPGNALATNSPLTLDQLLDTVAGALGIPSPAGSITIANENRLINEVRREYFLATHGVHDALWALTRGISEAEELIYIETPGFARTARTDGAAEAHEIDLIQRMADRLAAQPNLKVIVVSPREPDLIPAPFARRAIIQRKEAFDLLQAAAPGRVLAFHPKGFPGRQAALRTTTVIIDDVWSMTGATHFRRRGMTFDGSASIASFDRDIQSGYSRKVQNQRIALMAAKLGILATDADGLPVPEFQRLTRPAAAFSLIRDLLAQKGLGMISPLWLGPEDTSVLPQEDDVADPDGANGAPAGLHLADFLSEA
;
A
#
# COMPACT_ATOMS: atom_id res chain seq x y z
N MET A 1 3.73 38.59 35.65
CA MET A 1 4.44 39.05 34.44
C MET A 1 5.24 37.86 33.95
N VAL A 2 4.77 37.15 32.92
CA VAL A 2 5.47 35.95 32.40
C VAL A 2 6.71 36.47 31.67
N GLN A 3 7.90 36.20 32.20
CA GLN A 3 9.13 36.45 31.45
C GLN A 3 9.15 35.51 30.25
N VAL A 4 8.84 36.06 29.08
CA VAL A 4 9.08 35.38 27.81
C VAL A 4 10.58 35.45 27.57
N PHE A 5 11.28 34.37 27.89
CA PHE A 5 12.68 34.23 27.50
C PHE A 5 12.74 34.09 25.98
N THR A 6 13.21 35.13 25.30
CA THR A 6 13.63 35.01 23.91
C THR A 6 14.98 34.33 23.92
N LEU A 7 15.02 33.06 23.52
CA LEU A 7 16.22 32.25 23.48
C LEU A 7 17.10 32.74 22.32
N THR A 8 17.98 33.71 22.58
CA THR A 8 18.95 34.17 21.59
C THR A 8 20.07 33.12 21.43
N PRO A 9 20.74 33.05 20.27
CA PRO A 9 21.89 32.17 20.08
C PRO A 9 22.97 32.33 21.16
N ASP A 10 23.21 33.56 21.62
CA ASP A 10 24.16 33.86 22.70
C ASP A 10 23.69 33.32 24.05
N ALA A 11 22.39 33.45 24.37
CA ALA A 11 21.82 32.88 25.59
C ALA A 11 21.83 31.35 25.57
N ALA A 12 21.61 30.74 24.40
CA ALA A 12 21.72 29.29 24.22
C ALA A 12 23.17 28.81 24.39
N ALA A 13 24.13 29.53 23.79
CA ALA A 13 25.56 29.24 23.91
C ALA A 13 26.04 29.37 25.36
N GLN A 14 25.64 30.42 26.06
CA GLN A 14 25.96 30.61 27.48
C GLN A 14 25.32 29.51 28.34
N SER A 15 24.06 29.15 28.10
CA SER A 15 23.41 28.05 28.81
C SER A 15 24.15 26.71 28.61
N LEU A 16 24.59 26.41 27.38
CA LEU A 16 25.40 25.23 27.07
C LEU A 16 26.77 25.26 27.76
N GLN A 17 27.39 26.43 27.90
CA GLN A 17 28.66 26.57 28.63
C GLN A 17 28.47 26.39 30.14
N ASP A 18 27.41 26.97 30.70
CA ASP A 18 27.16 26.98 32.14
C ASP A 18 26.60 25.64 32.65
N GLN A 19 25.77 24.98 31.85
CA GLN A 19 25.00 23.78 32.25
C GLN A 19 25.36 22.54 31.43
N GLY A 20 26.29 22.63 30.48
CA GLY A 20 26.66 21.52 29.62
C GLY A 20 25.46 20.95 28.86
N LEU A 21 25.34 19.61 28.86
CA LEU A 21 24.21 18.93 28.23
C LEU A 21 22.87 19.21 28.94
N ASP A 22 22.85 19.60 30.21
CA ASP A 22 21.61 19.88 30.93
C ASP A 22 20.87 21.09 30.36
N ALA A 23 21.59 21.98 29.67
CA ALA A 23 21.00 23.10 28.91
C ALA A 23 20.01 22.64 27.82
N LEU A 24 20.14 21.41 27.32
CA LEU A 24 19.28 20.84 26.28
C LEU A 24 17.99 20.22 26.85
N GLY A 25 17.79 20.28 28.17
CA GLY A 25 16.59 19.82 28.87
C GLY A 25 16.25 18.35 28.58
N LEU A 26 14.96 18.05 28.41
CA LEU A 26 14.45 16.71 28.09
C LEU A 26 15.09 16.08 26.84
N THR A 27 15.63 16.90 25.93
CA THR A 27 16.26 16.36 24.73
C THR A 27 17.65 15.78 25.03
N ALA A 28 18.31 16.19 26.13
CA ALA A 28 19.59 15.66 26.55
C ALA A 28 19.48 14.19 26.98
N LEU A 29 20.45 13.37 26.59
CA LEU A 29 20.60 12.04 27.16
C LEU A 29 21.48 12.15 28.42
N ARG A 30 20.87 11.93 29.59
CA ARG A 30 21.55 11.88 30.89
C ARG A 30 21.14 10.62 31.63
N LEU A 31 22.11 9.88 32.14
CA LEU A 31 21.96 8.56 32.77
C LEU A 31 22.34 8.63 34.25
N TRP A 32 21.71 7.80 35.08
CA TRP A 32 22.03 7.67 36.50
C TRP A 32 22.72 6.33 36.80
N PRO A 33 23.78 6.28 37.64
CA PRO A 33 24.56 5.06 37.90
C PRO A 33 23.84 4.01 38.76
N SER A 34 22.65 4.29 39.30
CA SER A 34 21.86 3.36 40.11
C SER A 34 20.38 3.42 39.75
N TRP A 35 19.66 2.29 39.73
CA TRP A 35 18.21 2.28 39.47
C TRP A 35 17.37 2.06 40.73
N GLY A 36 18.01 1.98 41.90
CA GLY A 36 17.32 1.83 43.15
C GLY A 36 18.23 1.96 44.37
N THR A 37 17.63 1.97 45.56
CA THR A 37 18.39 2.01 46.82
C THR A 37 18.92 0.63 47.27
N ALA A 38 18.53 -0.44 46.57
CA ALA A 38 18.90 -1.83 46.84
C ALA A 38 18.91 -2.64 45.53
N ASN A 39 19.60 -3.78 45.51
CA ASN A 39 19.61 -4.65 44.34
C ASN A 39 18.21 -5.22 44.06
N PRO A 40 17.69 -5.09 42.82
CA PRO A 40 16.43 -5.70 42.45
C PRO A 40 16.56 -7.21 42.28
N THR A 41 15.43 -7.92 42.30
CA THR A 41 15.36 -9.33 41.89
C THR A 41 15.11 -9.39 40.38
N TYR A 42 15.87 -10.21 39.65
CA TYR A 42 15.70 -10.43 38.21
C TYR A 42 14.92 -11.71 37.92
N ASP A 43 13.82 -11.59 37.19
CA ASP A 43 13.09 -12.71 36.61
C ASP A 43 13.55 -12.90 35.15
N THR A 44 14.35 -13.94 34.94
CA THR A 44 14.94 -14.26 33.62
C THR A 44 13.89 -14.73 32.62
N SER A 45 12.78 -15.30 33.09
CA SER A 45 11.72 -15.85 32.24
C SER A 45 10.78 -14.75 31.75
N ALA A 46 10.56 -13.72 32.57
CA ALA A 46 9.72 -12.57 32.23
C ALA A 46 10.49 -11.36 31.69
N LEU A 47 11.84 -11.38 31.76
CA LEU A 47 12.74 -10.25 31.49
C LEU A 47 12.36 -8.99 32.29
N ARG A 48 12.16 -9.15 33.62
CA ARG A 48 11.69 -8.09 34.53
C ARG A 48 12.58 -7.95 35.75
N LEU A 49 12.71 -6.72 36.24
CA LEU A 49 13.30 -6.43 37.55
C LEU A 49 12.19 -6.11 38.55
N THR A 50 12.28 -6.63 39.76
CA THR A 50 11.42 -6.21 40.88
C THR A 50 12.25 -5.39 41.85
N PRO A 51 11.97 -4.09 42.05
CA PRO A 51 12.69 -3.26 43.00
C PRO A 51 12.59 -3.80 44.44
N SER A 52 13.73 -3.83 45.14
CA SER A 52 13.81 -4.20 46.57
C SER A 52 13.84 -2.96 47.50
N GLY A 53 13.65 -1.76 46.94
CA GLY A 53 13.72 -0.45 47.58
C GLY A 53 13.08 0.61 46.66
N SER A 54 13.32 1.90 46.90
CA SER A 54 12.75 2.94 46.02
C SER A 54 13.44 2.90 44.65
N ALA A 55 12.66 2.74 43.58
CA ALA A 55 13.16 2.88 42.22
C ALA A 55 13.58 4.32 41.93
N LEU A 56 14.72 4.48 41.25
CA LEU A 56 15.25 5.76 40.81
C LEU A 56 15.12 5.90 39.29
N ALA A 57 14.96 7.13 38.80
CA ALA A 57 14.91 7.43 37.38
C ALA A 57 16.25 7.06 36.70
N PRO A 58 16.29 6.09 35.77
CA PRO A 58 17.53 5.68 35.11
C PRO A 58 18.08 6.76 34.17
N PHE A 59 17.21 7.66 33.71
CA PHE A 59 17.51 8.73 32.78
C PHE A 59 16.57 9.94 33.00
N PHE A 60 16.87 11.08 32.38
CA PHE A 60 15.92 12.20 32.32
C PHE A 60 14.76 11.85 31.38
N GLY A 61 13.54 11.83 31.91
CA GLY A 61 12.36 11.43 31.14
C GLY A 61 11.05 12.00 31.66
N THR A 62 9.96 11.54 31.05
CA THR A 62 8.59 11.88 31.45
C THR A 62 7.89 10.64 31.97
N LEU A 63 7.32 10.72 33.18
CA LEU A 63 6.47 9.69 33.75
C LEU A 63 5.01 10.00 33.46
N GLU A 64 4.32 9.04 32.86
CA GLU A 64 2.88 9.06 32.62
C GLU A 64 2.22 7.83 33.25
N PHE A 65 0.97 7.97 33.66
CA PHE A 65 0.14 6.89 34.14
C PHE A 65 -0.92 6.60 33.09
N LEU A 66 -0.96 5.34 32.66
CA LEU A 66 -1.84 4.88 31.61
C LEU A 66 -2.83 3.89 32.22
N ASP A 67 -4.11 4.04 31.87
CA ASP A 67 -5.17 3.11 32.31
C ASP A 67 -4.99 1.71 31.72
N SER A 68 -4.22 1.59 30.64
CA SER A 68 -3.88 0.34 29.96
C SER A 68 -2.43 0.34 29.49
N GLY A 69 -1.69 -0.73 29.81
CA GLY A 69 -0.35 -0.99 29.30
C GLY A 69 -0.29 -1.65 27.92
N SER A 70 -1.39 -1.69 27.17
CA SER A 70 -1.52 -2.51 25.96
C SER A 70 -0.55 -2.16 24.83
N GLU A 71 -0.01 -0.94 24.82
CA GLU A 71 1.05 -0.55 23.87
C GLU A 71 2.39 -1.25 24.11
N PHE A 72 2.57 -1.85 25.29
CA PHE A 72 3.75 -2.60 25.68
C PHE A 72 3.45 -4.09 25.68
N ARG A 73 4.46 -4.90 25.34
CA ARG A 73 4.34 -6.35 25.26
C ARG A 73 5.20 -7.05 26.29
N SER A 74 4.64 -8.07 26.91
CA SER A 74 5.41 -9.06 27.67
C SER A 74 6.34 -9.86 26.75
N VAL A 75 7.24 -10.64 27.35
CA VAL A 75 8.13 -11.56 26.64
C VAL A 75 7.40 -12.57 25.75
N ASN A 76 6.16 -12.92 26.09
CA ASN A 76 5.30 -13.82 25.31
C ASN A 76 4.63 -13.11 24.12
N GLY A 77 4.97 -11.83 23.85
CA GLY A 77 4.35 -11.01 22.80
C GLY A 77 2.96 -10.49 23.15
N ALA A 78 2.35 -10.94 24.25
CA ALA A 78 1.04 -10.51 24.71
C ALA A 78 1.08 -9.08 25.26
N PRO A 79 0.06 -8.24 24.99
CA PRO A 79 -0.08 -6.91 25.58
C PRO A 79 -0.05 -6.94 27.10
N ILE A 80 0.57 -5.94 27.73
CA ILE A 80 0.50 -5.77 29.18
C ILE A 80 -0.91 -5.29 29.54
N ALA A 81 -1.61 -6.09 30.35
CA ALA A 81 -2.97 -5.78 30.77
C ALA A 81 -3.00 -4.84 31.99
N GLY A 82 -4.02 -3.99 32.04
CA GLY A 82 -4.30 -3.10 33.17
C GLY A 82 -3.37 -1.87 33.25
N PRO A 83 -3.53 -1.06 34.31
CA PRO A 83 -2.80 0.19 34.46
C PRO A 83 -1.28 0.03 34.59
N VAL A 84 -0.55 0.96 33.99
CA VAL A 84 0.92 1.01 34.04
C VAL A 84 1.41 2.43 34.30
N ALA A 85 2.60 2.53 34.86
CA ALA A 85 3.38 3.77 34.89
C ALA A 85 4.49 3.64 33.84
N ALA A 86 4.44 4.48 32.80
CA ALA A 86 5.40 4.50 31.70
C ALA A 86 6.34 5.69 31.85
N PHE A 87 7.64 5.41 31.98
CA PHE A 87 8.70 6.41 32.09
C PHE A 87 9.48 6.47 30.79
N ARG A 88 9.29 7.53 30.01
CA ARG A 88 9.77 7.66 28.62
C ARG A 88 10.95 8.60 28.47
N LEU A 89 11.89 8.20 27.64
CA LEU A 89 12.86 9.11 27.05
C LEU A 89 12.17 10.04 26.06
N HIS A 90 12.67 11.26 25.94
CA HIS A 90 12.27 12.14 24.85
C HIS A 90 12.73 11.57 23.50
N PRO A 91 11.96 11.65 22.40
CA PRO A 91 12.33 11.06 21.11
C PRO A 91 13.72 11.48 20.59
N GLN A 92 14.12 12.74 20.81
CA GLN A 92 15.47 13.20 20.46
C GLN A 92 16.58 12.60 21.34
N ALA A 93 16.29 12.28 22.61
CA ALA A 93 17.24 11.58 23.47
C ALA A 93 17.40 10.11 23.04
N VAL A 94 16.31 9.47 22.59
CA VAL A 94 16.32 8.13 21.98
C VAL A 94 17.19 8.11 20.71
N ALA A 95 17.02 9.08 19.82
CA ALA A 95 17.84 9.19 18.60
C ALA A 95 19.34 9.38 18.91
N ARG A 96 19.67 10.18 19.95
CA ARG A 96 21.05 10.34 20.43
C ARG A 96 21.60 9.05 21.03
N LEU A 97 20.80 8.34 21.83
CA LEU A 97 21.19 7.05 22.39
C LEU A 97 21.48 6.04 21.27
N ASP A 98 20.61 5.92 20.27
CA ASP A 98 20.82 5.04 19.11
C ASP A 98 22.13 5.35 18.35
N HIS A 99 22.43 6.64 18.16
CA HIS A 99 23.69 7.07 17.54
C HIS A 99 24.92 6.71 18.40
N LEU A 100 24.83 6.88 19.72
CA LEU A 100 25.90 6.49 20.65
C LEU A 100 26.10 4.98 20.69
N LEU A 101 25.02 4.19 20.71
CA LEU A 101 25.11 2.73 20.64
C LEU A 101 25.77 2.29 19.34
N SER A 102 25.40 2.91 18.22
CA SER A 102 26.03 2.68 16.91
C SER A 102 27.54 2.95 16.96
N ALA A 103 27.94 4.11 17.49
CA ALA A 103 29.34 4.52 17.54
C ALA A 103 30.18 3.68 18.52
N ARG A 104 29.57 3.21 19.62
CA ARG A 104 30.28 2.45 20.67
C ARG A 104 30.33 0.95 20.40
N PHE A 105 29.23 0.34 20.00
CA PHE A 105 29.09 -1.12 20.03
C PHE A 105 29.23 -1.80 18.66
N ALA A 106 29.10 -1.06 17.55
CA ALA A 106 29.26 -1.63 16.21
C ALA A 106 30.67 -1.40 15.65
N PRO A 107 31.28 -2.40 14.98
CA PRO A 107 32.47 -2.15 14.17
C PRO A 107 32.22 -1.08 13.08
N PRO A 108 33.27 -0.41 12.58
CA PRO A 108 33.14 0.53 11.46
C PRO A 108 32.42 -0.13 10.28
N SER A 109 31.50 0.60 9.64
CA SER A 109 30.64 0.14 8.53
C SER A 109 29.61 -0.97 8.85
N GLN A 110 29.49 -1.40 10.11
CA GLN A 110 28.44 -2.31 10.56
C GLN A 110 27.37 -1.57 11.38
N ARG A 111 26.16 -2.13 11.44
CA ARG A 111 25.10 -1.62 12.31
C ARG A 111 25.19 -2.27 13.68
N HIS A 112 24.79 -1.54 14.72
CA HIS A 112 24.57 -2.17 16.02
C HIS A 112 23.21 -2.88 16.01
N HIS A 113 23.12 -3.97 16.77
CA HIS A 113 21.92 -4.81 16.80
C HIS A 113 21.28 -4.97 18.17
N ARG A 114 21.71 -4.17 19.16
CA ARG A 114 21.14 -4.18 20.50
C ARG A 114 19.93 -3.24 20.54
N PRO A 115 18.72 -3.69 20.96
CA PRO A 115 17.54 -2.83 21.00
C PRO A 115 17.74 -1.57 21.87
N VAL A 116 17.25 -0.43 21.39
CA VAL A 116 17.32 0.85 22.11
C VAL A 116 16.15 0.93 23.09
N PRO A 117 16.38 1.10 24.40
CA PRO A 117 15.29 1.33 25.34
C PRO A 117 14.70 2.72 25.15
N GLU A 118 13.37 2.78 25.00
CA GLU A 118 12.63 4.04 24.88
C GLU A 118 11.76 4.28 26.13
N THR A 119 11.22 3.22 26.71
CA THR A 119 10.32 3.31 27.87
C THR A 119 10.67 2.29 28.95
N LEU A 120 10.68 2.73 30.21
CA LEU A 120 10.65 1.88 31.41
C LEU A 120 9.20 1.79 31.90
N VAL A 121 8.67 0.59 32.03
CA VAL A 121 7.25 0.35 32.36
C VAL A 121 7.15 -0.37 33.71
N PHE A 122 6.40 0.22 34.65
CA PHE A 122 6.02 -0.43 35.90
C PHE A 122 4.64 -1.07 35.76
N THR A 123 4.58 -2.40 35.80
CA THR A 123 3.34 -3.17 35.61
C THR A 123 2.54 -3.25 36.91
N GLY A 124 1.23 -2.98 36.85
CA GLY A 124 0.36 -3.02 38.02
C GLY A 124 0.41 -1.74 38.87
N ALA A 125 0.68 -0.61 38.23
CA ALA A 125 0.82 0.69 38.87
C ALA A 125 -0.53 1.30 39.28
N VAL A 126 -1.03 0.96 40.48
CA VAL A 126 -2.38 1.37 40.93
C VAL A 126 -2.33 2.05 42.31
N PRO A 127 -3.12 3.12 42.55
CA PRO A 127 -4.00 3.80 41.60
C PRO A 127 -3.21 4.73 40.68
N ALA A 128 -3.64 4.85 39.41
CA ALA A 128 -3.19 5.93 38.54
C ALA A 128 -3.58 7.26 39.21
N PRO A 129 -2.63 8.07 39.70
CA PRO A 129 -2.96 9.36 40.28
C PRO A 129 -3.46 10.28 39.16
N ASP A 130 -4.53 11.04 39.40
CA ASP A 130 -5.00 12.09 38.49
C ASP A 130 -3.98 13.23 38.43
N ARG A 131 -2.93 13.02 37.63
CA ARG A 131 -1.78 13.92 37.48
C ARG A 131 -1.37 13.92 36.02
N SER A 132 -1.15 15.12 35.49
CA SER A 132 -0.55 15.30 34.17
C SER A 132 0.85 14.67 34.12
N PRO A 133 1.37 14.29 32.94
CA PRO A 133 2.72 13.77 32.80
C PRO A 133 3.75 14.66 33.50
N GLN A 134 4.68 14.05 34.23
CA GLN A 134 5.66 14.76 35.05
C GLN A 134 7.07 14.44 34.57
N THR A 135 7.94 15.45 34.54
CA THR A 135 9.36 15.28 34.20
C THR A 135 10.17 14.91 35.44
N TYR A 136 11.05 13.92 35.34
CA TYR A 136 11.94 13.50 36.41
C TYR A 136 13.39 13.54 35.93
N ALA A 137 14.27 14.23 36.66
CA ALA A 137 15.69 14.21 36.37
C ALA A 137 16.27 12.81 36.62
N ALA A 138 17.41 12.51 35.98
CA ALA A 138 18.12 11.26 36.23
C ALA A 138 18.50 11.16 37.72
N GLY A 139 18.12 10.05 38.37
CA GLY A 139 18.35 9.79 39.79
C GLY A 139 17.24 10.21 40.74
N ASP A 140 16.22 10.94 40.27
CA ASP A 140 15.06 11.28 41.09
C ASP A 140 14.31 10.01 41.55
N PRO A 141 13.77 9.99 42.79
CA PRO A 141 12.97 8.87 43.27
C PRO A 141 11.63 8.82 42.53
N LEU A 142 11.40 7.72 41.82
CA LEU A 142 10.12 7.45 41.18
C LEU A 142 9.06 7.00 42.20
N ASN A 143 9.49 6.57 43.39
CA ASN A 143 8.64 6.06 44.47
C ASN A 143 7.77 4.87 44.01
N ARG A 144 8.40 3.93 43.31
CA ARG A 144 7.77 2.72 42.75
C ARG A 144 8.50 1.48 43.28
N ALA A 145 7.74 0.40 43.47
CA ALA A 145 8.25 -0.91 43.92
C ALA A 145 7.75 -2.07 43.05
N GLU A 146 6.93 -1.78 42.06
CA GLU A 146 6.31 -2.73 41.16
C GLU A 146 7.32 -3.30 40.16
N PRO A 147 7.07 -4.51 39.60
CA PRO A 147 7.90 -5.07 38.54
C PRO A 147 8.06 -4.10 37.37
N MET A 148 9.30 -3.90 36.95
CA MET A 148 9.68 -2.98 35.89
C MET A 148 10.33 -3.71 34.71
N SER A 149 9.97 -3.32 33.49
CA SER A 149 10.53 -3.81 32.22
C SER A 149 10.87 -2.66 31.28
N PHE A 150 11.89 -2.83 30.46
CA PHE A 150 12.21 -1.88 29.40
C PHE A 150 11.60 -2.31 28.07
N HIS A 151 11.21 -1.32 27.27
CA HIS A 151 10.57 -1.53 25.98
C HIS A 151 11.20 -0.63 24.91
N ASP A 152 11.28 -1.17 23.70
CA ASP A 152 11.73 -0.42 22.53
C ASP A 152 10.61 0.45 21.93
N ASN A 153 10.91 1.00 20.78
CA ASN A 153 10.04 1.89 20.02
C ASN A 153 8.73 1.25 19.50
N ARG A 154 8.63 -0.09 19.49
CA ARG A 154 7.43 -0.86 19.14
C ARG A 154 6.71 -1.39 20.40
N GLY A 155 7.21 -1.03 21.58
CA GLY A 155 6.72 -1.55 22.85
C GLY A 155 7.19 -2.97 23.15
N LEU A 156 8.15 -3.52 22.40
CA LEU A 156 8.65 -4.89 22.61
C LEU A 156 9.67 -4.91 23.76
N ILE A 157 9.54 -5.92 24.63
CA ILE A 157 10.36 -6.03 25.85
C ILE A 157 11.85 -6.24 25.54
N ILE A 158 12.70 -5.57 26.32
CA ILE A 158 14.15 -5.68 26.26
C ILE A 158 14.65 -6.23 27.61
N ASP A 159 15.66 -7.10 27.58
CA ASP A 159 16.31 -7.57 28.79
C ASP A 159 16.89 -6.39 29.62
N PRO A 160 16.39 -6.16 30.84
CA PRO A 160 16.84 -5.05 31.68
C PRO A 160 18.29 -5.19 32.15
N VAL A 161 18.82 -6.42 32.28
CA VAL A 161 20.22 -6.68 32.65
C VAL A 161 21.16 -6.27 31.53
N ALA A 162 20.78 -6.54 30.27
CA ALA A 162 21.54 -6.10 29.11
C ALA A 162 21.57 -4.56 28.99
N ILE A 163 20.48 -3.86 29.33
CA ILE A 163 20.46 -2.39 29.35
C ILE A 163 21.37 -1.84 30.45
N ALA A 164 21.37 -2.46 31.63
CA ALA A 164 22.25 -2.05 32.72
C ALA A 164 23.73 -2.14 32.31
N GLU A 165 24.10 -3.22 31.62
CA GLU A 165 25.45 -3.39 31.04
C GLU A 165 25.78 -2.31 30.00
N LEU A 166 24.85 -2.00 29.09
CA LEU A 166 25.04 -0.93 28.09
C LEU A 166 25.23 0.44 28.76
N PHE A 167 24.41 0.77 29.76
CA PHE A 167 24.50 2.05 30.45
C PHE A 167 25.80 2.16 31.26
N ALA A 168 26.23 1.09 31.92
CA ALA A 168 27.51 1.04 32.62
C ALA A 168 28.68 1.33 31.67
N ASP A 169 28.73 0.67 30.50
CA ASP A 169 29.78 0.92 29.51
C ASP A 169 29.72 2.35 28.95
N LEU A 170 28.52 2.86 28.62
CA LEU A 170 28.35 4.21 28.09
C LEU A 170 28.81 5.28 29.09
N MET A 171 28.48 5.16 30.38
CA MET A 171 28.90 6.15 31.38
C MET A 171 30.42 6.16 31.60
N VAL A 172 31.09 5.00 31.49
CA VAL A 172 32.56 4.92 31.56
C VAL A 172 33.23 5.60 30.36
N ASN A 173 32.70 5.38 29.16
CA ASN A 173 33.34 5.84 27.92
C ASN A 173 32.89 7.23 27.47
N PHE A 174 31.72 7.68 27.93
CA PHE A 174 31.19 9.02 27.70
C PHE A 174 30.79 9.64 29.04
N PRO A 175 31.75 10.13 29.86
CA PRO A 175 31.48 10.65 31.20
C PRO A 175 30.47 11.79 31.25
N ALA A 176 30.27 12.52 30.14
CA ALA A 176 29.25 13.56 30.02
C ALA A 176 27.80 13.03 30.13
N LEU A 177 27.59 11.72 29.94
CA LEU A 177 26.28 11.08 30.12
C LEU A 177 25.97 10.82 31.60
N ASP A 178 26.97 10.70 32.47
CA ASP A 178 26.78 10.43 33.90
C ASP A 178 26.28 11.68 34.61
N ALA A 179 25.00 11.68 34.99
CA ALA A 179 24.37 12.80 35.65
C ALA A 179 24.82 13.01 37.10
N SER A 180 25.45 12.01 37.73
CA SER A 180 25.94 12.09 39.10
C SER A 180 27.33 12.72 39.23
N GLY A 181 28.06 12.83 38.12
CA GLY A 181 29.44 13.35 38.11
C GLY A 181 30.47 12.40 38.71
N GLY A 182 30.32 11.08 38.52
CA GLY A 182 31.25 10.04 39.00
C GLY A 182 30.73 9.18 40.14
N GLY A 183 29.41 9.05 40.30
CA GLY A 183 28.77 8.21 41.32
C GLY A 183 29.05 6.71 41.14
N GLY A 184 29.03 5.95 42.23
CA GLY A 184 29.38 4.53 42.23
C GLY A 184 28.34 3.64 41.51
N MET A 185 28.77 2.91 40.49
CA MET A 185 27.92 1.98 39.70
C MET A 185 27.82 0.56 40.28
N ALA A 186 28.70 0.20 41.23
CA ALA A 186 28.78 -1.14 41.83
C ALA A 186 28.09 -1.25 43.21
N GLY A 187 27.44 -0.18 43.68
CA GLY A 187 26.69 -0.19 44.94
C GLY A 187 25.36 -0.95 44.82
N PRO A 188 24.60 -1.09 45.93
CA PRO A 188 23.24 -1.61 45.89
C PRO A 188 22.36 -0.81 44.91
N GLY A 189 21.68 -1.50 44.00
CA GLY A 189 20.87 -0.91 42.92
C GLY A 189 21.68 -0.31 41.78
N GLY A 190 23.03 -0.32 41.88
CA GLY A 190 23.94 0.18 40.86
C GLY A 190 23.86 -0.60 39.54
N VAL A 191 24.05 0.07 38.40
CA VAL A 191 23.92 -0.56 37.08
C VAL A 191 24.91 -1.71 36.86
N THR A 192 26.13 -1.65 37.42
CA THR A 192 27.09 -2.77 37.35
C THR A 192 26.64 -3.96 38.21
N SER A 193 26.02 -3.70 39.36
CA SER A 193 25.43 -4.74 40.21
C SER A 193 24.26 -5.44 39.51
N ILE A 194 23.42 -4.67 38.81
CA ILE A 194 22.29 -5.19 38.03
C ILE A 194 22.79 -5.99 36.82
N ALA A 195 23.80 -5.48 36.10
CA ALA A 195 24.41 -6.19 34.98
C ALA A 195 24.99 -7.56 35.39
N GLY A 196 25.48 -7.70 36.63
CA GLY A 196 25.98 -8.96 37.18
C GLY A 196 24.92 -10.01 37.53
N LEU A 197 23.62 -9.72 37.36
CA LEU A 197 22.53 -10.67 37.67
C LEU A 197 22.39 -11.81 36.64
N ALA A 198 22.89 -11.62 35.42
CA ALA A 198 22.91 -12.65 34.38
C ALA A 198 24.06 -12.43 33.40
N SER A 199 24.43 -13.47 32.65
CA SER A 199 25.49 -13.41 31.63
C SER A 199 25.08 -14.07 30.32
N GLY A 200 25.90 -13.93 29.27
CA GLY A 200 25.72 -14.58 27.97
C GLY A 200 24.94 -13.74 26.96
N ILE A 201 24.73 -14.31 25.77
CA ILE A 201 24.02 -13.68 24.66
C ILE A 201 22.60 -14.24 24.63
N GLN A 202 21.65 -13.48 25.19
CA GLN A 202 20.24 -13.79 25.10
C GLN A 202 19.71 -13.36 23.75
N VAL A 203 19.04 -14.27 23.06
CA VAL A 203 18.32 -13.95 21.84
C VAL A 203 16.84 -14.22 22.03
N GLN A 204 16.01 -13.30 21.54
CA GLN A 204 14.58 -13.50 21.36
C GLN A 204 14.27 -13.64 19.86
N VAL A 205 13.57 -14.70 19.48
CA VAL A 205 13.13 -14.94 18.10
C VAL A 205 11.64 -14.62 18.01
N THR A 206 11.29 -13.62 17.21
CA THR A 206 9.91 -13.18 17.01
C THR A 206 9.52 -13.23 15.53
N ASP A 207 8.22 -13.25 15.25
CA ASP A 207 7.72 -12.87 13.93
C ASP A 207 7.86 -11.34 13.70
N LEU A 208 7.50 -10.88 12.51
CA LEU A 208 7.56 -9.48 12.12
C LEU A 208 6.56 -8.60 12.90
N HIS A 209 5.50 -9.19 13.44
CA HIS A 209 4.51 -8.50 14.27
C HIS A 209 4.98 -8.36 15.74
N GLY A 210 6.09 -9.01 16.10
CA GLY A 210 6.71 -8.95 17.44
C GLY A 210 6.20 -10.01 18.42
N ARG A 211 5.52 -11.06 17.94
CA ARG A 211 5.17 -12.24 18.76
C ARG A 211 6.28 -13.27 18.73
N PRO A 212 6.44 -14.12 19.76
CA PRO A 212 7.33 -15.28 19.67
C PRO A 212 7.08 -16.08 18.39
N PHE A 213 8.15 -16.35 17.63
CA PHE A 213 8.00 -17.11 16.40
C PHE A 213 7.60 -18.55 16.74
N SER A 214 6.57 -19.02 16.06
CA SER A 214 6.16 -20.42 16.07
C SER A 214 6.13 -20.88 14.61
N ALA A 215 6.47 -22.14 14.34
CA ALA A 215 6.26 -22.71 13.01
C ALA A 215 4.77 -23.03 12.82
N VAL A 216 4.26 -22.88 11.60
CA VAL A 216 2.95 -23.46 11.24
C VAL A 216 3.08 -24.98 11.10
N PRO A 217 2.02 -25.77 11.24
CA PRO A 217 2.09 -27.22 11.04
C PRO A 217 2.73 -27.57 9.69
N GLY A 218 3.79 -28.38 9.71
CA GLY A 218 4.56 -28.75 8.51
C GLY A 218 5.46 -27.64 7.93
N GLY A 219 5.51 -26.46 8.54
CA GLY A 219 6.37 -25.35 8.14
C GLY A 219 7.78 -25.42 8.76
N PRO A 220 8.72 -24.59 8.27
CA PRO A 220 10.08 -24.54 8.79
C PRO A 220 10.16 -23.94 10.20
N GLY A 221 11.08 -24.47 11.02
CA GLY A 221 11.36 -24.02 12.38
C GLY A 221 12.65 -23.20 12.51
N ILE A 222 13.01 -22.86 13.75
CA ILE A 222 14.26 -22.16 14.10
C ILE A 222 14.99 -22.92 15.19
N GLU A 223 16.32 -23.00 15.07
CA GLU A 223 17.20 -23.55 16.09
C GLU A 223 18.52 -22.76 16.17
N ALA A 224 19.23 -22.92 17.29
CA ALA A 224 20.65 -22.61 17.38
C ALA A 224 21.46 -23.76 16.76
N GLN A 225 22.51 -23.42 16.01
CA GLN A 225 23.44 -24.37 15.42
C GLN A 225 24.88 -24.09 15.85
N ASP A 226 25.65 -25.17 16.02
CA ASP A 226 27.10 -25.16 16.21
C ASP A 226 27.76 -25.96 15.07
N GLY A 227 28.47 -25.28 14.17
CA GLY A 227 29.05 -25.91 12.98
C GLY A 227 28.02 -26.62 12.07
N GLY A 228 26.75 -26.16 12.07
CA GLY A 228 25.64 -26.76 11.34
C GLY A 228 24.90 -27.89 12.07
N ALA A 229 25.35 -28.28 13.27
CA ALA A 229 24.64 -29.25 14.12
C ALA A 229 23.65 -28.55 15.06
N PRO A 230 22.45 -29.11 15.30
CA PRO A 230 21.49 -28.55 16.27
C PRO A 230 22.08 -28.43 17.67
N ALA A 231 21.94 -27.25 18.29
CA ALA A 231 22.49 -26.92 19.60
C ALA A 231 21.44 -26.42 20.62
N GLY A 232 20.21 -26.16 20.18
CA GLY A 232 19.10 -25.76 21.04
C GLY A 232 17.96 -25.11 20.25
N ALA A 233 16.76 -25.02 20.82
CA ALA A 233 15.62 -24.36 20.21
C ALA A 233 15.12 -23.20 21.09
N PRO A 234 14.49 -22.16 20.50
CA PRO A 234 13.78 -21.15 21.27
C PRO A 234 12.70 -21.79 22.16
N ASP A 235 12.50 -21.25 23.36
CA ASP A 235 11.38 -21.64 24.23
C ASP A 235 10.04 -21.02 23.76
N GLY A 236 8.96 -21.24 24.52
CA GLY A 236 7.63 -20.71 24.19
C GLY A 236 7.52 -19.18 24.16
N SER A 237 8.51 -18.48 24.73
CA SER A 237 8.63 -17.02 24.69
C SER A 237 9.57 -16.55 23.57
N GLY A 238 10.06 -17.48 22.75
CA GLY A 238 11.05 -17.25 21.70
C GLY A 238 12.46 -17.04 22.25
N LEU A 239 12.73 -17.31 23.53
CA LEU A 239 14.02 -17.07 24.16
C LEU A 239 14.96 -18.27 23.99
N LEU A 240 16.23 -17.97 23.72
CA LEU A 240 17.35 -18.91 23.87
C LEU A 240 18.65 -18.17 24.19
N VAL A 241 19.66 -18.90 24.64
CA VAL A 241 21.01 -18.37 24.88
C VAL A 241 21.96 -18.94 23.82
N LEU A 242 22.66 -18.07 23.11
CA LEU A 242 23.70 -18.48 22.16
C LEU A 242 25.07 -18.52 22.87
N ALA A 243 25.82 -19.60 22.65
CA ALA A 243 27.25 -19.64 22.92
C ALA A 243 28.03 -18.91 21.81
N GLY A 244 29.30 -18.55 22.09
CA GLY A 244 30.03 -17.53 21.30
C GLY A 244 30.16 -17.77 19.79
N ALA A 245 30.22 -19.04 19.33
CA ALA A 245 30.31 -19.38 17.90
C ALA A 245 28.98 -19.85 17.29
N GLN A 246 27.93 -19.98 18.11
CA GLN A 246 26.64 -20.48 17.65
C GLN A 246 25.91 -19.45 16.79
N GLN A 247 25.08 -19.95 15.89
CA GLN A 247 24.28 -19.18 14.94
C GLN A 247 22.81 -19.56 15.07
N LEU A 248 21.90 -18.67 14.70
CA LEU A 248 20.49 -19.03 14.50
C LEU A 248 20.28 -19.48 13.07
N ALA A 249 19.61 -20.61 12.87
CA ALA A 249 19.37 -21.16 11.55
C ALA A 249 17.94 -21.70 11.40
N ALA A 250 17.52 -21.80 10.15
CA ALA A 250 16.27 -22.41 9.75
C ALA A 250 16.34 -23.94 9.83
N THR A 251 15.23 -24.58 10.21
CA THR A 251 15.13 -26.04 10.31
C THR A 251 13.93 -26.57 9.53
N GLY A 252 13.97 -27.87 9.20
CA GLY A 252 12.92 -28.54 8.43
C GLY A 252 13.16 -28.50 6.91
N ALA A 253 12.39 -29.32 6.19
CA ALA A 253 12.48 -29.44 4.73
C ALA A 253 12.02 -28.15 4.02
N GLY A 254 12.69 -27.77 2.93
CA GLY A 254 12.33 -26.58 2.14
C GLY A 254 12.58 -25.24 2.84
N SER A 255 13.29 -25.23 3.98
CA SER A 255 13.51 -24.02 4.78
C SER A 255 14.27 -22.92 4.04
N ALA A 256 15.19 -23.26 3.14
CA ALA A 256 15.92 -22.30 2.31
C ALA A 256 15.00 -21.47 1.40
N GLU A 257 13.92 -22.06 0.89
CA GLU A 257 12.98 -21.39 -0.01
C GLU A 257 11.96 -20.56 0.76
N ARG A 258 11.55 -21.03 1.94
CA ARG A 258 10.43 -20.46 2.71
C ARG A 258 10.82 -19.51 3.84
N LEU A 259 11.89 -19.78 4.59
CA LEU A 259 12.19 -19.07 5.82
C LEU A 259 13.23 -17.96 5.61
N ARG A 260 12.95 -16.75 6.11
CA ARG A 260 13.93 -15.66 6.16
C ARG A 260 14.20 -15.25 7.60
N LEU A 261 15.47 -14.98 7.88
CA LEU A 261 16.00 -14.58 9.17
C LEU A 261 16.75 -13.26 9.04
N GLY A 262 16.56 -12.35 10.02
CA GLY A 262 17.40 -11.16 10.17
C GLY A 262 17.25 -10.52 11.54
N TRP A 263 18.13 -9.57 11.87
CA TRP A 263 18.07 -8.85 13.14
C TRP A 263 16.99 -7.76 13.10
N ALA A 264 16.17 -7.68 14.16
CA ALA A 264 15.01 -6.79 14.23
C ALA A 264 15.36 -5.29 14.17
N THR A 265 16.58 -4.94 14.56
CA THR A 265 17.13 -3.58 14.54
C THR A 265 17.48 -3.12 13.12
N GLY A 266 17.79 -4.05 12.21
CA GLY A 266 17.82 -3.80 10.78
C GLY A 266 18.76 -4.69 9.97
N GLY A 267 18.80 -4.43 8.66
CA GLY A 267 19.54 -5.24 7.68
C GLY A 267 18.61 -6.08 6.81
N ILE A 268 19.16 -6.75 5.80
CA ILE A 268 18.38 -7.55 4.85
C ILE A 268 18.23 -8.97 5.38
N MET A 269 16.99 -9.41 5.63
CA MET A 269 16.70 -10.79 6.03
C MET A 269 17.03 -11.78 4.91
N SER A 270 17.59 -12.94 5.23
CA SER A 270 17.98 -13.95 4.23
C SER A 270 17.71 -15.37 4.72
N ALA A 271 17.86 -16.37 3.86
CA ALA A 271 17.80 -17.78 4.25
C ALA A 271 19.09 -18.26 4.97
N ALA A 272 20.14 -17.43 5.00
CA ALA A 272 21.41 -17.80 5.63
C ALA A 272 21.29 -17.77 7.17
N PRO A 273 22.06 -18.63 7.88
CA PRO A 273 22.15 -18.56 9.33
C PRO A 273 22.60 -17.18 9.83
N LEU A 274 22.00 -16.70 10.92
CA LEU A 274 22.39 -15.46 11.59
C LEU A 274 23.49 -15.72 12.60
N SER A 275 24.67 -15.17 12.30
CA SER A 275 25.76 -15.10 13.26
C SER A 275 25.54 -13.99 14.28
N THR A 276 26.02 -14.21 15.51
CA THR A 276 26.02 -13.18 16.54
C THR A 276 26.76 -11.94 16.05
N PRO A 277 26.14 -10.73 16.08
CA PRO A 277 26.78 -9.51 15.62
C PRO A 277 28.03 -9.19 16.46
N PRO A 278 29.19 -8.97 15.82
CA PRO A 278 30.41 -8.66 16.55
C PRO A 278 30.28 -7.34 17.32
N LEU A 279 31.08 -7.21 18.38
CA LEU A 279 31.29 -5.95 19.08
C LEU A 279 32.47 -5.21 18.46
N ALA A 280 32.48 -3.88 18.59
CA ALA A 280 33.64 -3.06 18.24
C ALA A 280 34.90 -3.50 19.02
N ALA A 281 36.08 -3.27 18.44
CA ALA A 281 37.34 -3.63 19.07
C ALA A 281 37.49 -2.95 20.45
N GLY A 282 37.89 -3.71 21.46
CA GLY A 282 38.06 -3.22 22.84
C GLY A 282 36.77 -3.12 23.66
N VAL A 283 35.64 -3.58 23.11
CA VAL A 283 34.35 -3.62 23.82
C VAL A 283 34.03 -5.05 24.24
N SER A 284 33.64 -5.22 25.50
CA SER A 284 33.18 -6.49 26.06
C SER A 284 31.91 -6.25 26.86
N LEU A 285 30.90 -7.07 26.60
CA LEU A 285 29.63 -7.06 27.32
C LEU A 285 29.38 -8.47 27.87
N SER A 286 29.26 -8.56 29.19
CA SER A 286 29.01 -9.81 29.93
C SER A 286 27.60 -10.35 29.69
N ARG A 287 26.62 -9.46 29.49
CA ARG A 287 25.25 -9.76 29.08
C ARG A 287 24.91 -8.98 27.82
N GLN A 288 24.30 -9.67 26.85
CA GLN A 288 23.79 -9.06 25.63
C GLN A 288 22.36 -9.52 25.37
N PHE A 289 21.57 -8.64 24.78
CA PHE A 289 20.24 -8.97 24.28
C PHE A 289 20.12 -8.59 22.82
N LEU A 290 19.70 -9.57 22.02
CA LEU A 290 19.47 -9.41 20.59
C LEU A 290 18.06 -9.91 20.28
N ARG A 291 17.43 -9.33 19.25
CA ARG A 291 16.16 -9.84 18.73
C ARG A 291 16.29 -10.17 17.26
N ALA A 292 15.94 -11.40 16.90
CA ALA A 292 15.87 -11.87 15.52
C ALA A 292 14.42 -11.94 15.08
N PHE A 293 14.16 -11.51 13.84
CA PHE A 293 12.92 -11.79 13.13
C PHE A 293 13.06 -13.07 12.31
N ALA A 294 12.00 -13.87 12.34
CA ALA A 294 11.81 -15.05 11.50
C ALA A 294 10.47 -14.92 10.76
N VAL A 295 10.48 -15.20 9.45
CA VAL A 295 9.29 -15.15 8.61
C VAL A 295 9.24 -16.35 7.68
N ASP A 296 8.13 -17.09 7.71
CA ASP A 296 7.78 -18.09 6.71
C ASP A 296 7.00 -17.38 5.61
N LEU A 297 7.63 -17.24 4.44
CA LEU A 297 7.09 -16.47 3.32
C LEU A 297 5.74 -17.02 2.85
N ASP A 298 5.53 -18.33 2.88
CA ASP A 298 4.28 -18.98 2.48
C ASP A 298 3.11 -18.49 3.33
N TRP A 299 3.26 -18.63 4.64
CA TRP A 299 2.27 -18.18 5.61
C TRP A 299 2.11 -16.66 5.58
N HIS A 300 3.22 -15.93 5.42
CA HIS A 300 3.23 -14.46 5.50
C HIS A 300 2.56 -13.79 4.30
N LEU A 301 2.76 -14.33 3.09
CA LEU A 301 2.28 -13.70 1.85
C LEU A 301 0.99 -14.32 1.31
N ARG A 302 0.82 -15.65 1.40
CA ARG A 302 -0.36 -16.35 0.85
C ARG A 302 -1.49 -16.55 1.87
N GLY A 303 -1.18 -16.42 3.16
CA GLY A 303 -2.12 -16.72 4.24
C GLY A 303 -2.26 -18.23 4.51
N ASN A 304 -3.36 -18.63 5.15
CA ASN A 304 -3.61 -20.04 5.44
C ASN A 304 -4.16 -20.74 4.19
N ARG A 305 -3.24 -21.36 3.43
CA ARG A 305 -3.58 -22.15 2.24
C ARG A 305 -3.79 -23.64 2.56
N SER A 306 -3.97 -24.01 3.83
CA SER A 306 -4.43 -25.36 4.20
C SER A 306 -5.95 -25.37 4.32
N GLU A 307 -6.58 -26.55 4.24
CA GLU A 307 -8.04 -26.69 4.47
C GLU A 307 -8.41 -26.64 5.97
N SER A 308 -7.42 -26.65 6.86
CA SER A 308 -7.63 -26.66 8.31
C SER A 308 -7.47 -25.28 8.92
N THR A 309 -8.17 -25.01 10.02
CA THR A 309 -7.93 -23.80 10.81
C THR A 309 -6.58 -23.87 11.50
N VAL A 310 -5.71 -22.89 11.24
CA VAL A 310 -4.37 -22.77 11.84
C VAL A 310 -4.30 -21.42 12.56
N ARG A 311 -3.93 -21.41 13.85
CA ARG A 311 -3.85 -20.17 14.68
C ARG A 311 -5.15 -19.34 14.68
N SER A 312 -6.30 -20.02 14.69
CA SER A 312 -7.63 -19.39 14.60
C SER A 312 -7.90 -18.66 13.27
N ILE A 313 -7.04 -18.86 12.27
CA ILE A 313 -7.24 -18.38 10.90
C ILE A 313 -7.88 -19.54 10.11
N PRO A 314 -9.07 -19.35 9.51
CA PRO A 314 -9.72 -20.37 8.68
C PRO A 314 -8.81 -20.88 7.57
N GLY A 315 -9.03 -22.12 7.15
CA GLY A 315 -8.41 -22.67 5.95
C GLY A 315 -9.09 -22.17 4.68
N GLU A 316 -8.45 -22.42 3.53
CA GLU A 316 -9.06 -22.18 2.22
C GLU A 316 -10.12 -23.25 1.87
N ASP A 317 -10.83 -23.03 0.77
CA ASP A 317 -11.89 -23.89 0.22
C ASP A 317 -11.41 -25.24 -0.33
N GLY A 318 -10.13 -25.34 -0.71
CA GLY A 318 -9.53 -26.55 -1.28
C GLY A 318 -9.75 -26.71 -2.79
N ASP A 319 -10.30 -25.70 -3.46
CA ASP A 319 -10.67 -25.78 -4.88
C ASP A 319 -9.45 -25.68 -5.82
N ILE A 320 -8.37 -25.03 -5.37
CA ILE A 320 -7.13 -24.88 -6.14
C ILE A 320 -6.07 -25.87 -5.66
N PRO A 321 -5.60 -26.81 -6.52
CA PRO A 321 -4.52 -27.73 -6.17
C PRO A 321 -3.24 -27.03 -5.71
N GLU A 322 -2.51 -27.64 -4.78
CA GLU A 322 -1.29 -27.07 -4.18
C GLU A 322 -0.23 -26.64 -5.21
N ASP A 323 -0.01 -27.45 -6.25
CA ASP A 323 0.95 -27.17 -7.32
C ASP A 323 0.56 -25.99 -8.21
N LEU A 324 -0.73 -25.62 -8.19
CA LEU A 324 -1.28 -24.54 -8.98
C LEU A 324 -1.46 -23.26 -8.17
N LYS A 325 -1.19 -23.24 -6.85
CA LYS A 325 -1.31 -22.04 -6.02
C LYS A 325 -0.35 -20.92 -6.45
N PRO A 326 -0.65 -19.65 -6.13
CA PRO A 326 0.24 -18.54 -6.40
C PRO A 326 1.66 -18.80 -5.89
N GLN A 327 2.65 -18.46 -6.72
CA GLN A 327 4.06 -18.69 -6.45
C GLN A 327 4.66 -17.48 -5.76
N ILE A 328 5.39 -17.70 -4.66
CA ILE A 328 6.15 -16.64 -4.01
C ILE A 328 7.44 -16.41 -4.76
N ARG A 329 7.74 -15.14 -5.02
CA ARG A 329 8.98 -14.67 -5.65
C ARG A 329 9.79 -13.94 -4.61
N ASP A 330 10.99 -14.45 -4.32
CA ASP A 330 11.94 -13.84 -3.40
C ASP A 330 13.11 -13.18 -4.16
N ASN A 331 13.83 -12.30 -3.49
CA ASN A 331 14.93 -11.50 -4.05
C ASN A 331 14.51 -10.63 -5.25
N VAL A 332 13.24 -10.20 -5.28
CA VAL A 332 12.69 -9.33 -6.32
C VAL A 332 12.74 -7.86 -5.88
N THR A 333 12.69 -6.95 -6.84
CA THR A 333 12.50 -5.52 -6.57
C THR A 333 11.02 -5.19 -6.66
N ILE A 334 10.49 -4.63 -5.57
CA ILE A 334 9.17 -4.01 -5.54
C ILE A 334 9.36 -2.56 -5.15
N ASP A 335 8.91 -1.64 -6.01
CA ASP A 335 8.91 -0.21 -5.75
C ASP A 335 7.46 0.28 -5.66
N TYR A 336 7.11 0.92 -4.55
CA TYR A 336 5.77 1.40 -4.30
C TYR A 336 5.59 2.82 -4.83
N LEU A 337 4.54 3.03 -5.62
CA LEU A 337 4.25 4.29 -6.29
C LEU A 337 3.06 4.96 -5.58
N SER A 338 3.24 6.19 -5.11
CA SER A 338 2.26 6.88 -4.27
C SER A 338 1.20 7.67 -5.03
N ASP A 339 1.46 7.98 -6.30
CA ASP A 339 0.61 8.78 -7.15
C ASP A 339 0.71 8.39 -8.63
N GLY A 340 -0.18 9.00 -9.41
CA GLY A 340 -0.39 8.65 -10.80
C GLY A 340 0.69 9.16 -11.77
N PRO A 341 1.30 10.35 -11.58
CA PRO A 341 2.46 10.75 -12.38
C PRO A 341 3.65 9.79 -12.28
N ASP A 342 4.06 9.38 -11.08
CA ASP A 342 5.16 8.42 -10.91
C ASP A 342 4.81 7.06 -11.51
N LEU A 343 3.54 6.63 -11.36
CA LEU A 343 3.01 5.44 -12.01
C LEU A 343 3.14 5.51 -13.53
N LEU A 344 2.68 6.59 -14.17
CA LEU A 344 2.77 6.75 -15.62
C LEU A 344 4.20 6.89 -16.12
N ALA A 345 5.07 7.57 -15.38
CA ALA A 345 6.49 7.67 -15.71
C ALA A 345 7.15 6.29 -15.71
N HIS A 346 6.90 5.48 -14.67
CA HIS A 346 7.42 4.11 -14.64
C HIS A 346 6.82 3.21 -15.72
N SER A 347 5.52 3.29 -16.00
CA SER A 347 4.94 2.56 -17.13
C SER A 347 5.58 2.97 -18.45
N GLY A 348 5.90 4.26 -18.63
CA GLY A 348 6.69 4.77 -19.75
C GLY A 348 8.06 4.11 -19.85
N GLN A 349 8.82 4.07 -18.76
CA GLN A 349 10.11 3.39 -18.70
C GLN A 349 10.01 1.91 -19.07
N VAL A 350 8.97 1.20 -18.61
CA VAL A 350 8.72 -0.20 -19.00
C VAL A 350 8.53 -0.35 -20.51
N LEU A 351 7.79 0.57 -21.15
CA LEU A 351 7.59 0.56 -22.60
C LEU A 351 8.85 0.95 -23.38
N GLU A 352 9.61 1.93 -22.88
CA GLU A 352 10.86 2.40 -23.50
C GLU A 352 11.94 1.33 -23.56
N ARG A 353 11.91 0.33 -22.66
CA ARG A 353 12.82 -0.84 -22.70
C ARG A 353 12.80 -1.57 -24.06
N LEU A 354 11.71 -1.47 -24.82
CA LEU A 354 11.58 -2.12 -26.13
C LEU A 354 12.35 -1.39 -27.23
N VAL A 355 12.69 -0.11 -27.04
CA VAL A 355 13.32 0.73 -28.06
C VAL A 355 14.76 0.26 -28.27
N GLY A 356 15.02 -0.38 -29.42
CA GLY A 356 16.35 -0.89 -29.77
C GLY A 356 16.77 -2.17 -29.05
N ALA A 357 15.87 -2.81 -28.29
CA ALA A 357 16.17 -4.08 -27.65
C ALA A 357 16.30 -5.22 -28.69
N PRO A 358 17.36 -6.06 -28.61
CA PRO A 358 17.55 -7.17 -29.53
C PRO A 358 16.59 -8.33 -29.23
N GLY A 359 16.35 -9.20 -30.21
CA GLY A 359 15.63 -10.47 -30.00
C GLY A 359 14.10 -10.37 -29.96
N SER A 360 13.46 -11.47 -29.54
CA SER A 360 12.00 -11.64 -29.53
C SER A 360 11.38 -11.13 -28.23
N ASN A 361 11.39 -9.81 -28.05
CA ASN A 361 10.83 -9.12 -26.89
C ASN A 361 9.30 -9.21 -26.85
N LEU A 362 8.72 -9.08 -25.66
CA LEU A 362 7.28 -9.11 -25.44
C LEU A 362 6.81 -7.90 -24.66
N VAL A 363 5.57 -7.49 -24.91
CA VAL A 363 4.91 -6.39 -24.20
C VAL A 363 3.42 -6.67 -24.11
N PHE A 364 2.81 -6.33 -22.98
CA PHE A 364 1.38 -6.39 -22.77
C PHE A 364 0.89 -5.15 -22.02
N ALA A 365 -0.25 -4.61 -22.45
CA ALA A 365 -0.92 -3.48 -21.83
C ALA A 365 -2.37 -3.82 -21.54
N VAL A 366 -2.76 -3.78 -20.27
CA VAL A 366 -4.12 -4.04 -19.80
C VAL A 366 -4.54 -2.83 -19.00
N ALA A 367 -5.76 -2.36 -19.18
CA ALA A 367 -6.38 -1.37 -18.30
C ALA A 367 -7.90 -1.42 -18.46
N PRO A 368 -8.71 -0.91 -17.51
CA PRO A 368 -10.14 -0.72 -17.74
C PRO A 368 -10.40 0.18 -18.97
N GLU A 369 -9.53 1.17 -19.17
CA GLU A 369 -9.54 2.12 -20.28
C GLU A 369 -8.10 2.40 -20.72
N ILE A 370 -7.85 2.40 -22.03
CA ILE A 370 -6.62 2.88 -22.66
C ILE A 370 -7.00 4.02 -23.60
N SER A 371 -6.87 5.25 -23.12
CA SER A 371 -7.11 6.46 -23.92
C SER A 371 -5.88 6.83 -24.75
N ASP A 372 -6.09 7.39 -25.93
CA ASP A 372 -5.03 7.99 -26.74
C ASP A 372 -4.57 9.34 -26.16
N GLY A 373 -3.36 9.76 -26.52
CA GLY A 373 -2.83 11.08 -26.19
C GLY A 373 -2.64 11.27 -24.68
N VAL A 374 -2.22 10.22 -23.98
CA VAL A 374 -1.82 10.28 -22.57
C VAL A 374 -0.32 10.58 -22.51
N GLY A 375 0.03 11.87 -22.45
CA GLY A 375 1.42 12.29 -22.30
C GLY A 375 1.99 11.91 -20.94
N ILE A 376 3.12 11.21 -20.95
CA ILE A 376 3.77 10.71 -19.73
C ILE A 376 4.94 11.61 -19.29
N PRO A 377 5.27 11.65 -17.99
CA PRO A 377 6.50 12.28 -17.56
C PRO A 377 7.73 11.42 -17.91
N PRO A 378 8.92 12.02 -18.07
CA PRO A 378 10.13 11.31 -18.53
C PRO A 378 10.74 10.39 -17.47
N ALA A 379 10.54 10.69 -16.18
CA ALA A 379 11.05 9.89 -15.07
C ALA A 379 10.24 10.17 -13.79
N PRO A 380 10.17 9.22 -12.84
CA PRO A 380 9.50 9.40 -11.56
C PRO A 380 10.18 10.45 -10.66
N GLY A 381 9.54 10.79 -9.55
CA GLY A 381 10.01 11.74 -8.55
C GLY A 381 9.85 13.19 -9.01
N LEU A 382 10.85 14.04 -8.76
CA LEU A 382 10.77 15.47 -9.10
C LEU A 382 10.56 15.74 -10.60
N GLN A 383 10.97 14.81 -11.47
CA GLN A 383 10.81 14.92 -12.93
C GLN A 383 9.40 14.52 -13.41
N ALA A 384 8.58 13.91 -12.55
CA ALA A 384 7.16 13.64 -12.84
C ALA A 384 6.22 14.71 -12.29
N HIS A 385 6.74 15.61 -11.45
CA HIS A 385 5.94 16.50 -10.62
C HIS A 385 6.20 17.97 -10.89
N TRP A 386 5.19 18.80 -10.59
CA TRP A 386 5.34 20.24 -10.57
C TRP A 386 6.34 20.68 -9.49
N PRO A 387 7.23 21.68 -9.73
CA PRO A 387 7.37 22.49 -10.95
C PRO A 387 8.35 21.92 -11.98
N GLY A 388 8.91 20.73 -11.81
CA GLY A 388 9.87 20.15 -12.75
C GLY A 388 9.27 19.69 -14.09
N PHE A 389 7.97 19.40 -14.12
CA PHE A 389 7.26 18.90 -15.31
C PHE A 389 5.89 19.57 -15.50
N PRO A 390 5.45 19.83 -16.75
CA PRO A 390 6.18 19.65 -18.03
C PRO A 390 7.21 20.76 -18.26
N LEU A 391 8.12 20.60 -19.21
CA LEU A 391 9.05 21.66 -19.63
C LEU A 391 8.36 22.69 -20.56
N PRO A 392 8.92 23.92 -20.70
CA PRO A 392 10.06 24.47 -19.96
C PRO A 392 9.67 24.91 -18.53
N ASP A 393 10.55 24.64 -17.57
CA ASP A 393 10.53 25.32 -16.27
C ASP A 393 11.34 26.62 -16.40
N THR A 394 10.65 27.76 -16.37
CA THR A 394 11.23 29.09 -16.56
C THR A 394 11.65 29.73 -15.24
N GLY A 395 11.33 29.12 -14.10
CA GLY A 395 11.56 29.68 -12.77
C GLY A 395 10.83 31.01 -12.50
N THR A 396 9.84 31.38 -13.32
CA THR A 396 9.16 32.67 -13.18
C THR A 396 7.98 32.62 -12.20
N GLY A 397 7.81 33.71 -11.46
CA GLY A 397 6.70 33.98 -10.57
C GLY A 397 5.83 35.14 -11.06
N PHE A 398 4.80 35.51 -10.28
CA PHE A 398 4.00 36.69 -10.59
C PHE A 398 4.82 37.98 -10.53
N ALA A 399 4.80 38.74 -11.63
CA ALA A 399 5.35 40.10 -11.63
C ALA A 399 4.52 41.04 -10.72
N ALA A 400 5.18 42.07 -10.20
CA ALA A 400 4.50 43.10 -9.43
C ALA A 400 3.57 43.91 -10.36
N GLY A 401 2.31 44.10 -9.95
CA GLY A 401 1.35 44.90 -10.71
C GLY A 401 0.75 44.23 -11.96
N SER A 402 0.94 42.92 -12.16
CA SER A 402 0.32 42.20 -13.28
C SER A 402 -1.21 42.43 -13.33
N PRO A 403 -1.78 42.73 -14.50
CA PRO A 403 -3.22 42.88 -14.66
C PRO A 403 -3.94 41.56 -14.36
N SER A 404 -5.25 41.63 -14.11
CA SER A 404 -6.05 40.42 -13.97
C SER A 404 -6.03 39.65 -15.31
N PRO A 405 -5.74 38.33 -15.32
CA PRO A 405 -5.76 37.53 -16.54
C PRO A 405 -7.15 37.37 -17.15
N VAL A 406 -8.20 37.80 -16.43
CA VAL A 406 -9.59 37.76 -16.87
C VAL A 406 -9.96 39.04 -17.62
N ALA A 407 -9.19 40.12 -17.45
CA ALA A 407 -9.44 41.37 -18.16
C ALA A 407 -9.06 41.21 -19.64
N GLY A 408 -10.06 41.13 -20.51
CA GLY A 408 -9.87 40.87 -21.95
C GLY A 408 -9.90 39.38 -22.34
N ALA A 409 -10.20 38.48 -21.41
CA ALA A 409 -10.43 37.08 -21.73
C ALA A 409 -11.73 36.88 -22.52
N THR A 410 -11.78 35.87 -23.39
CA THR A 410 -12.95 35.53 -24.21
C THR A 410 -13.33 34.06 -24.05
N ALA A 411 -14.59 33.71 -24.35
CA ALA A 411 -15.08 32.34 -24.38
C ALA A 411 -15.94 32.13 -25.64
N VAL A 412 -15.65 31.08 -26.42
CA VAL A 412 -16.32 30.83 -27.70
C VAL A 412 -16.66 29.34 -27.82
N TRP A 413 -17.86 29.03 -28.33
CA TRP A 413 -18.25 27.64 -28.59
C TRP A 413 -17.33 26.96 -29.61
N THR A 414 -17.06 25.67 -29.44
CA THR A 414 -16.55 24.82 -30.52
C THR A 414 -17.69 24.42 -31.48
N ALA A 415 -17.38 23.57 -32.46
CA ALA A 415 -18.42 22.93 -33.28
C ALA A 415 -19.38 22.08 -32.41
N GLY A 416 -18.87 21.46 -31.35
CA GLY A 416 -19.64 20.71 -30.36
C GLY A 416 -20.14 21.56 -29.19
N ASN A 417 -20.29 20.92 -28.03
CA ASN A 417 -20.74 21.56 -26.78
C ASN A 417 -19.58 22.05 -25.91
N ASP A 418 -18.35 22.09 -26.41
CA ASP A 418 -17.19 22.56 -25.66
C ASP A 418 -16.98 24.06 -25.85
N VAL A 419 -16.20 24.66 -24.96
CA VAL A 419 -15.89 26.09 -24.99
C VAL A 419 -14.39 26.29 -24.95
N VAL A 420 -13.86 27.12 -25.85
CA VAL A 420 -12.47 27.58 -25.81
C VAL A 420 -12.40 28.90 -25.07
N VAL A 421 -11.68 28.92 -23.95
CA VAL A 421 -11.40 30.14 -23.19
C VAL A 421 -10.01 30.65 -23.57
N THR A 422 -9.92 31.91 -24.01
CA THR A 422 -8.63 32.54 -24.36
C THR A 422 -8.27 33.60 -23.33
N LEU A 423 -7.13 33.42 -22.66
CA LEU A 423 -6.55 34.40 -21.75
C LEU A 423 -5.53 35.28 -22.50
N PRO A 424 -5.50 36.60 -22.27
CA PRO A 424 -4.60 37.50 -22.98
C PRO A 424 -3.12 37.19 -22.70
N ALA A 425 -2.28 37.40 -23.73
CA ALA A 425 -0.84 37.24 -23.63
C ALA A 425 -0.23 38.12 -22.52
N ASP A 426 0.86 37.64 -21.93
CA ASP A 426 1.69 38.36 -20.94
C ASP A 426 0.94 38.84 -19.67
N THR A 427 -0.24 38.30 -19.40
CA THR A 427 -0.98 38.54 -18.14
C THR A 427 -0.61 37.56 -17.03
N LEU A 428 0.06 36.45 -17.38
CA LEU A 428 0.44 35.35 -16.50
C LEU A 428 1.95 35.07 -16.58
N PRO A 429 2.56 34.48 -15.52
CA PRO A 429 3.98 34.10 -15.55
C PRO A 429 4.25 33.04 -16.62
N ASP A 430 5.38 33.17 -17.30
CA ASP A 430 5.80 32.22 -18.33
C ASP A 430 5.98 30.81 -17.75
N GLY A 431 5.55 29.78 -18.47
CA GLY A 431 5.62 28.39 -18.01
C GLY A 431 4.70 28.07 -16.83
N ALA A 432 3.84 28.97 -16.34
CA ALA A 432 2.89 28.69 -15.26
C ALA A 432 1.82 27.68 -15.66
N GLY A 433 1.39 26.85 -14.71
CA GLY A 433 0.26 25.94 -14.87
C GLY A 433 -1.05 26.69 -14.62
N VAL A 434 -2.01 26.55 -15.53
CA VAL A 434 -3.31 27.21 -15.44
C VAL A 434 -4.40 26.16 -15.45
N ARG A 435 -5.32 26.25 -14.49
CA ARG A 435 -6.48 25.37 -14.38
C ARG A 435 -7.76 26.18 -14.23
N LEU A 436 -8.71 25.97 -15.12
CA LEU A 436 -10.04 26.56 -15.07
C LEU A 436 -11.04 25.50 -14.62
N PHE A 437 -11.81 25.77 -13.56
CA PHE A 437 -12.91 24.93 -13.10
C PHE A 437 -14.24 25.59 -13.45
N ALA A 438 -15.02 24.99 -14.35
CA ALA A 438 -16.36 25.49 -14.66
C ALA A 438 -17.29 25.25 -13.46
N GLN A 439 -18.07 26.26 -13.07
CA GLN A 439 -19.08 26.14 -12.02
C GLN A 439 -20.42 25.75 -12.65
N ARG A 440 -21.00 24.66 -12.17
CA ARG A 440 -22.36 24.22 -12.53
C ARG A 440 -23.27 24.36 -11.34
N PHE A 441 -24.35 25.13 -11.47
CA PHE A 441 -25.38 25.21 -10.45
C PHE A 441 -26.24 23.95 -10.53
N GLN A 442 -26.47 23.34 -9.37
CA GLN A 442 -27.35 22.19 -9.25
C GLN A 442 -28.51 22.53 -8.33
N LEU A 443 -29.64 21.83 -8.52
CA LEU A 443 -30.73 21.88 -7.58
C LEU A 443 -30.24 21.35 -6.23
N ILE A 444 -30.56 22.07 -5.16
CA ILE A 444 -30.26 21.62 -3.80
C ILE A 444 -31.45 20.79 -3.35
N GLU A 445 -31.30 19.47 -3.37
CA GLU A 445 -32.33 18.54 -2.92
C GLU A 445 -32.47 18.55 -1.39
N ALA A 446 -31.36 18.75 -0.66
CA ALA A 446 -31.32 18.89 0.80
C ALA A 446 -30.29 19.95 1.25
N ILE A 447 -30.70 20.85 2.16
CA ILE A 447 -29.84 21.92 2.69
C ILE A 447 -28.73 21.31 3.57
N GLY A 448 -27.47 21.58 3.24
CA GLY A 448 -26.31 21.15 4.02
C GLY A 448 -25.59 19.91 3.47
N GLU A 449 -26.22 19.17 2.57
CA GLU A 449 -25.65 17.95 1.97
C GLU A 449 -25.12 18.17 0.56
N ALA A 450 -25.89 18.90 -0.26
CA ALA A 450 -25.57 19.22 -1.64
C ALA A 450 -24.99 20.65 -1.74
N PRO A 451 -23.83 20.85 -2.40
CA PRO A 451 -23.33 22.19 -2.65
C PRO A 451 -24.25 22.93 -3.63
N SER A 452 -24.38 24.26 -3.48
CA SER A 452 -25.15 25.10 -4.41
C SER A 452 -24.56 25.14 -5.82
N PHE A 453 -23.28 24.79 -5.97
CA PHE A 453 -22.62 24.62 -7.25
C PHE A 453 -21.52 23.57 -7.17
N LEU A 454 -21.30 22.85 -8.26
CA LEU A 454 -20.19 21.92 -8.46
C LEU A 454 -19.09 22.58 -9.29
N ARG A 455 -17.84 22.23 -8.98
CA ARG A 455 -16.70 22.50 -9.87
C ARG A 455 -16.53 21.32 -10.82
N GLY A 456 -16.81 21.51 -12.09
CA GLY A 456 -16.54 20.54 -13.15
C GLY A 456 -15.04 20.43 -13.46
N ASP A 457 -14.69 19.45 -14.28
CA ASP A 457 -13.29 19.11 -14.58
C ASP A 457 -12.56 20.20 -15.36
N GLY A 458 -13.30 20.95 -16.18
CA GLY A 458 -12.87 22.23 -16.72
C GLY A 458 -11.77 22.12 -17.79
N GLY A 459 -10.82 23.07 -17.81
CA GLY A 459 -9.75 23.16 -18.82
C GLY A 459 -8.38 23.46 -18.21
N SER A 460 -7.29 22.99 -18.82
CA SER A 460 -5.92 23.17 -18.32
C SER A 460 -4.97 23.60 -19.44
N GLY A 461 -3.86 24.25 -19.08
CA GLY A 461 -2.83 24.66 -20.03
C GLY A 461 -1.54 25.13 -19.35
N ILE A 462 -0.49 25.30 -20.15
CA ILE A 462 0.80 25.87 -19.76
C ILE A 462 0.95 27.23 -20.45
N VAL A 463 1.29 28.26 -19.68
CA VAL A 463 1.51 29.62 -20.21
C VAL A 463 2.79 29.66 -21.03
N GLN A 464 2.78 30.39 -22.15
CA GLN A 464 3.95 30.71 -22.93
C GLN A 464 4.03 32.24 -23.11
N ALA A 465 5.19 32.83 -22.81
CA ALA A 465 5.42 34.27 -22.98
C ALA A 465 5.17 34.72 -24.43
N GLY A 466 4.59 35.92 -24.59
CA GLY A 466 4.24 36.52 -25.88
C GLY A 466 3.03 35.91 -26.58
N SER A 467 2.38 34.89 -26.00
CA SER A 467 1.27 34.16 -26.60
C SER A 467 0.03 34.16 -25.69
N THR A 468 -1.16 34.16 -26.30
CA THR A 468 -2.41 33.94 -25.56
C THR A 468 -2.48 32.50 -25.05
N THR A 469 -2.99 32.29 -23.84
CA THR A 469 -3.23 30.94 -23.30
C THR A 469 -4.65 30.50 -23.64
N GLN A 470 -4.79 29.44 -24.43
CA GLN A 470 -6.09 28.87 -24.81
C GLN A 470 -6.38 27.61 -23.99
N LEU A 471 -7.58 27.52 -23.42
CA LEU A 471 -8.02 26.40 -22.58
C LEU A 471 -9.28 25.79 -23.21
N LEU A 472 -9.23 24.50 -23.55
CA LEU A 472 -10.42 23.74 -23.92
C LEU A 472 -11.16 23.33 -22.64
N VAL A 473 -12.42 23.75 -22.53
CA VAL A 473 -13.31 23.44 -21.41
C VAL A 473 -14.42 22.53 -21.94
N THR A 474 -14.38 21.25 -21.56
CA THR A 474 -15.32 20.25 -22.06
C THR A 474 -16.72 20.44 -21.47
N ASN A 475 -17.72 20.55 -22.34
CA ASN A 475 -19.14 20.72 -22.03
C ASN A 475 -19.44 21.51 -20.73
N PRO A 476 -18.99 22.76 -20.55
CA PRO A 476 -19.04 23.42 -19.24
C PRO A 476 -20.46 23.59 -18.69
N LEU A 477 -21.47 23.66 -19.57
CA LEU A 477 -22.87 23.83 -19.20
C LEU A 477 -23.61 22.50 -18.96
N GLY A 478 -22.99 21.35 -19.23
CA GLY A 478 -23.60 20.04 -19.00
C GLY A 478 -24.78 19.73 -19.93
N LEU A 479 -24.72 20.19 -21.18
CA LEU A 479 -25.75 19.96 -22.18
C LEU A 479 -25.78 18.48 -22.60
N ALA A 480 -26.96 17.87 -22.62
CA ALA A 480 -27.16 16.53 -23.15
C ALA A 480 -27.08 16.54 -24.69
N THR A 481 -26.96 15.35 -25.28
CA THR A 481 -26.99 15.20 -26.74
C THR A 481 -28.32 15.70 -27.31
N GLY A 482 -28.26 16.69 -28.19
CA GLY A 482 -29.43 17.31 -28.80
C GLY A 482 -30.00 18.54 -28.07
N ASP A 483 -29.50 18.84 -26.86
CA ASP A 483 -29.92 20.07 -26.15
C ASP A 483 -29.50 21.32 -26.92
N PRO A 484 -30.39 22.33 -27.05
CA PRO A 484 -30.03 23.58 -27.71
C PRO A 484 -29.04 24.38 -26.85
N LYS A 485 -28.06 25.02 -27.51
CA LYS A 485 -27.13 25.95 -26.84
C LYS A 485 -27.92 27.15 -26.26
N PRO A 486 -27.74 27.51 -24.97
CA PRO A 486 -28.41 28.66 -24.37
C PRO A 486 -28.11 29.99 -25.08
N SER A 487 -29.05 30.94 -25.04
CA SER A 487 -28.85 32.29 -25.56
C SER A 487 -29.55 33.33 -24.66
N PRO A 488 -28.82 34.20 -23.94
CA PRO A 488 -27.35 34.24 -23.88
C PRO A 488 -26.77 33.03 -23.13
N ALA A 489 -25.58 32.59 -23.54
CA ALA A 489 -24.79 31.59 -22.80
C ALA A 489 -23.72 32.30 -21.96
N THR A 490 -23.56 31.88 -20.70
CA THR A 490 -22.57 32.43 -19.78
C THR A 490 -21.78 31.32 -19.11
N LEU A 491 -20.46 31.39 -19.21
CA LEU A 491 -19.54 30.54 -18.46
C LEU A 491 -19.24 31.18 -17.12
N VAL A 492 -19.53 30.47 -16.02
CA VAL A 492 -19.09 30.82 -14.66
C VAL A 492 -17.94 29.89 -14.29
N PHE A 493 -16.82 30.42 -13.79
CA PHE A 493 -15.64 29.60 -13.50
C PHE A 493 -14.75 30.15 -12.39
N ASP A 494 -13.90 29.27 -11.87
CA ASP A 494 -12.74 29.60 -11.04
C ASP A 494 -11.46 29.35 -11.83
N LEU A 495 -10.53 30.32 -11.84
CA LEU A 495 -9.24 30.19 -12.48
C LEU A 495 -8.13 30.09 -11.44
N VAL A 496 -7.35 29.01 -11.50
CA VAL A 496 -6.16 28.78 -10.67
C VAL A 496 -4.94 28.95 -11.55
N VAL A 497 -3.98 29.73 -11.07
CA VAL A 497 -2.69 29.90 -11.73
C VAL A 497 -1.61 29.57 -10.71
N THR A 498 -0.80 28.58 -11.04
CA THR A 498 0.30 28.12 -10.21
C THR A 498 1.61 28.40 -10.95
N PRO A 499 2.41 29.38 -10.50
CA PRO A 499 3.70 29.68 -11.12
C PRO A 499 4.72 28.59 -10.80
N ARG A 500 5.83 28.57 -11.55
CA ARG A 500 6.97 27.68 -11.25
C ARG A 500 7.61 28.02 -9.91
N THR A 501 7.61 29.30 -9.57
CA THR A 501 8.14 29.80 -8.30
C THR A 501 7.12 30.72 -7.60
N GLY A 502 6.96 30.51 -6.30
CA GLY A 502 6.06 31.30 -5.45
C GLY A 502 4.68 30.68 -5.24
N LYS A 503 3.75 31.48 -4.71
CA LYS A 503 2.41 31.01 -4.34
C LYS A 503 1.44 31.04 -5.52
N ARG A 504 0.56 30.04 -5.61
CA ARG A 504 -0.59 30.04 -6.53
C ARG A 504 -1.55 31.21 -6.27
N ARG A 505 -2.27 31.64 -7.30
CA ARG A 505 -3.39 32.59 -7.19
C ARG A 505 -4.69 31.93 -7.67
N LEU A 506 -5.80 32.24 -7.01
CA LEU A 506 -7.15 31.80 -7.37
C LEU A 506 -8.02 33.02 -7.69
N PHE A 507 -8.57 33.08 -8.90
CA PHE A 507 -9.56 34.05 -9.34
C PHE A 507 -10.93 33.37 -9.38
N ALA A 508 -11.65 33.42 -8.26
CA ALA A 508 -12.93 32.73 -8.12
C ALA A 508 -14.12 33.52 -8.70
N ASN A 509 -15.18 32.81 -9.08
CA ASN A 509 -16.47 33.33 -9.55
C ASN A 509 -16.33 34.39 -10.66
N ARG A 510 -15.59 34.04 -11.70
CA ARG A 510 -15.44 34.85 -12.92
C ARG A 510 -16.52 34.47 -13.92
N ARG A 511 -16.88 35.41 -14.80
CA ARG A 511 -17.95 35.25 -15.78
C ARG A 511 -17.48 35.69 -17.15
N LEU A 512 -17.78 34.90 -18.16
CA LEU A 512 -17.60 35.25 -19.57
C LEU A 512 -18.87 34.91 -20.34
N ASN A 513 -19.29 35.79 -21.24
CA ASN A 513 -20.30 35.43 -22.24
C ASN A 513 -19.65 34.43 -23.21
N ILE A 514 -20.40 33.41 -23.60
CA ILE A 514 -19.94 32.43 -24.59
C ILE A 514 -20.46 32.90 -25.95
N ASP A 515 -19.55 33.38 -26.79
CA ASP A 515 -19.87 33.85 -28.13
C ASP A 515 -20.14 32.68 -29.09
N SER A 516 -20.86 32.95 -30.18
CA SER A 516 -21.14 31.98 -31.23
C SER A 516 -19.84 31.48 -31.87
N GLY A 517 -19.75 30.15 -32.07
CA GLY A 517 -18.59 29.46 -32.64
C GLY A 517 -18.67 29.17 -34.15
N PRO A 518 -17.82 28.26 -34.68
CA PRO A 518 -16.89 27.41 -33.93
C PRO A 518 -15.49 28.03 -33.76
N ALA A 519 -14.99 28.07 -32.53
CA ALA A 519 -13.56 28.25 -32.26
C ALA A 519 -12.76 27.00 -32.66
N ALA A 520 -11.53 27.20 -33.11
CA ALA A 520 -10.58 26.12 -33.35
C ALA A 520 -10.14 25.48 -32.03
N LEU A 521 -9.94 24.15 -32.03
CA LEU A 521 -9.41 23.44 -30.86
C LEU A 521 -7.95 23.86 -30.62
N PRO A 522 -7.59 24.25 -29.38
CA PRO A 522 -6.21 24.61 -29.07
C PRO A 522 -5.29 23.38 -29.12
N PRO A 523 -3.98 23.57 -29.38
CA PRO A 523 -2.99 22.51 -29.21
C PRO A 523 -3.00 21.97 -27.79
N ASP A 524 -2.76 20.67 -27.66
CA ASP A 524 -2.76 20.01 -26.37
C ASP A 524 -1.34 19.83 -25.83
N PRO A 525 -0.93 20.60 -24.80
CA PRO A 525 0.42 20.52 -24.26
C PRO A 525 0.68 19.24 -23.44
N PHE A 526 -0.34 18.41 -23.21
CA PHE A 526 -0.24 17.23 -22.36
C PHE A 526 -0.37 15.91 -23.14
N ALA A 527 -0.48 15.94 -24.46
CA ALA A 527 -0.78 14.76 -25.26
C ALA A 527 0.46 13.95 -25.70
N THR A 528 1.66 14.53 -25.66
CA THR A 528 2.86 13.94 -26.29
C THR A 528 4.07 13.89 -25.37
N PRO A 529 4.91 12.83 -25.48
CA PRO A 529 4.71 11.64 -26.31
C PRO A 529 3.65 10.69 -25.69
N ASP A 530 2.84 10.04 -26.54
CA ASP A 530 1.96 8.96 -26.11
C ASP A 530 2.65 7.60 -26.36
N PRO A 531 3.11 6.91 -25.30
CA PRO A 531 3.88 5.69 -25.45
C PRO A 531 3.00 4.48 -25.83
N MET A 532 1.66 4.59 -25.80
CA MET A 532 0.77 3.51 -26.26
C MET A 532 0.56 3.52 -27.76
N THR A 533 0.77 4.63 -28.46
CA THR A 533 0.61 4.72 -29.92
C THR A 533 1.39 3.64 -30.70
N PRO A 534 2.69 3.37 -30.44
CA PRO A 534 3.44 2.34 -31.17
C PRO A 534 3.11 0.90 -30.77
N ILE A 535 2.33 0.68 -29.70
CA ILE A 535 2.02 -0.66 -29.18
C ILE A 535 0.87 -1.28 -29.98
N PRO A 536 1.02 -2.49 -30.56
CA PRO A 536 -0.04 -3.14 -31.33
C PRO A 536 -1.31 -3.39 -30.53
N ALA A 537 -2.47 -3.36 -31.20
CA ALA A 537 -3.77 -3.61 -30.57
C ALA A 537 -3.90 -5.05 -30.04
N ALA A 538 -3.30 -6.04 -30.70
CA ALA A 538 -3.32 -7.45 -30.29
C ALA A 538 -2.69 -7.72 -28.91
N VAL A 539 -1.88 -6.81 -28.39
CA VAL A 539 -1.25 -6.92 -27.07
C VAL A 539 -1.81 -5.91 -26.07
N LYS A 540 -2.96 -5.33 -26.40
CA LYS A 540 -3.73 -4.42 -25.56
C LYS A 540 -5.06 -5.07 -25.15
N SER A 541 -5.51 -4.77 -23.94
CA SER A 541 -6.85 -5.12 -23.48
C SER A 541 -7.51 -3.95 -22.74
N VAL A 542 -8.80 -3.78 -23.01
CA VAL A 542 -9.68 -2.81 -22.33
C VAL A 542 -10.83 -3.53 -21.64
N ALA A 543 -11.43 -2.91 -20.62
CA ALA A 543 -12.59 -3.48 -19.96
C ALA A 543 -13.63 -2.42 -19.54
N PRO A 544 -14.28 -1.75 -20.50
CA PRO A 544 -15.24 -0.71 -20.21
C PRO A 544 -16.52 -1.30 -19.59
N ALA A 545 -16.76 -0.93 -18.33
CA ALA A 545 -17.95 -1.27 -17.58
C ALA A 545 -18.74 0.00 -17.21
N PRO A 546 -19.96 0.21 -17.76
CA PRO A 546 -20.78 1.39 -17.48
C PRO A 546 -21.11 1.59 -16.00
N LEU A 547 -21.19 0.49 -15.25
CA LEU A 547 -21.35 0.52 -13.79
C LEU A 547 -20.27 1.36 -13.09
N PHE A 548 -19.06 1.42 -13.66
CA PHE A 548 -17.91 2.19 -13.18
C PHE A 548 -17.66 3.47 -14.00
N GLY A 549 -18.63 3.90 -14.80
CA GLY A 549 -18.54 5.13 -15.60
C GLY A 549 -17.62 5.02 -16.79
N LEU A 550 -17.54 3.84 -17.42
CA LEU A 550 -16.82 3.62 -18.67
C LEU A 550 -17.80 3.28 -19.78
N GLU A 551 -17.64 3.91 -20.94
CA GLU A 551 -18.49 3.67 -22.11
C GLU A 551 -18.03 2.41 -22.85
N ARG A 552 -18.97 1.52 -23.17
CA ARG A 552 -18.68 0.32 -23.96
C ARG A 552 -18.32 0.69 -25.39
N SER A 553 -17.33 -0.01 -25.95
CA SER A 553 -16.92 0.24 -27.33
C SER A 553 -17.95 -0.31 -28.34
N SER A 554 -18.66 -1.38 -27.96
CA SER A 554 -19.65 -2.07 -28.81
C SER A 554 -20.88 -2.51 -28.00
N PRO A 555 -22.11 -2.35 -28.54
CA PRO A 555 -23.32 -2.91 -27.94
C PRO A 555 -23.40 -4.44 -28.17
N PRO A 556 -24.00 -5.22 -27.27
CA PRO A 556 -24.23 -6.64 -27.52
C PRO A 556 -25.18 -6.85 -28.71
N GLY A 557 -24.95 -7.91 -29.49
CA GLY A 557 -25.81 -8.27 -30.62
C GLY A 557 -27.24 -8.64 -30.19
N ALA A 558 -28.23 -8.34 -31.04
CA ALA A 558 -29.64 -8.67 -30.77
C ALA A 558 -29.98 -10.14 -31.13
N GLY A 559 -30.97 -10.73 -30.44
CA GLY A 559 -31.53 -12.04 -30.79
C GLY A 559 -30.78 -13.27 -30.28
N LEU A 560 -29.97 -13.11 -29.22
CA LEU A 560 -29.20 -14.20 -28.61
C LEU A 560 -30.09 -15.02 -27.65
N SER A 561 -30.12 -16.35 -27.81
CA SER A 561 -30.96 -17.25 -27.00
C SER A 561 -30.18 -18.34 -26.26
N ASP A 562 -28.89 -18.52 -26.56
CA ASP A 562 -27.98 -19.43 -25.88
C ASP A 562 -27.09 -18.62 -24.90
N PRO A 563 -27.04 -18.96 -23.59
CA PRO A 563 -26.14 -18.32 -22.63
C PRO A 563 -24.68 -18.23 -23.09
N ILE A 564 -24.19 -19.22 -23.85
CA ILE A 564 -22.81 -19.20 -24.38
C ILE A 564 -22.65 -18.12 -25.45
N ASP A 565 -23.63 -17.95 -26.34
CA ASP A 565 -23.62 -16.91 -27.36
C ASP A 565 -23.75 -15.51 -26.76
N VAL A 566 -24.52 -15.36 -25.67
CA VAL A 566 -24.61 -14.12 -24.88
C VAL A 566 -23.24 -13.77 -24.28
N VAL A 567 -22.60 -14.72 -23.60
CA VAL A 567 -21.29 -14.53 -22.96
C VAL A 567 -20.20 -14.23 -24.00
N ARG A 568 -20.23 -14.88 -25.17
CA ARG A 568 -19.32 -14.59 -26.30
C ARG A 568 -19.56 -13.21 -26.90
N ALA A 569 -20.81 -12.81 -27.09
CA ALA A 569 -21.15 -11.48 -27.61
C ALA A 569 -20.74 -10.35 -26.64
N LEU A 570 -20.73 -10.63 -25.34
CA LEU A 570 -20.32 -9.67 -24.30
C LEU A 570 -18.79 -9.58 -24.12
N GLY A 571 -18.07 -10.68 -24.34
CA GLY A 571 -16.61 -10.75 -24.23
C GLY A 571 -15.83 -10.26 -25.45
N ASN A 572 -16.50 -9.66 -26.43
CA ASN A 572 -15.99 -9.09 -27.68
C ASN A 572 -14.49 -9.31 -27.96
N GLU A 573 -14.17 -10.42 -28.64
CA GLU A 573 -12.80 -10.89 -28.94
C GLU A 573 -12.13 -10.10 -30.09
N THR A 574 -12.11 -8.77 -29.93
CA THR A 574 -11.53 -7.77 -30.85
C THR A 574 -10.06 -7.47 -30.53
N GLU A 575 -9.46 -6.56 -31.30
CA GLU A 575 -8.15 -5.99 -31.02
C GLU A 575 -8.29 -4.46 -30.87
N PRO A 576 -8.07 -3.87 -29.67
CA PRO A 576 -7.71 -4.51 -28.41
C PRO A 576 -8.81 -5.43 -27.86
N ARG A 577 -8.41 -6.47 -27.10
CA ARG A 577 -9.37 -7.41 -26.52
C ARG A 577 -10.21 -6.76 -25.44
N GLU A 578 -11.53 -6.82 -25.57
CA GLU A 578 -12.48 -6.18 -24.65
C GLU A 578 -13.06 -7.21 -23.66
N GLY A 579 -13.11 -6.86 -22.37
CA GLY A 579 -13.88 -7.59 -21.36
C GLY A 579 -14.74 -6.67 -20.51
N PRO A 580 -15.31 -7.14 -19.38
CA PRO A 580 -15.55 -8.53 -19.02
C PRO A 580 -16.77 -9.12 -19.74
N ARG A 581 -16.92 -10.44 -19.66
CA ARG A 581 -18.04 -11.16 -20.28
C ARG A 581 -19.39 -11.01 -19.55
N HIS A 582 -19.44 -10.22 -18.46
CA HIS A 582 -20.65 -9.87 -17.70
C HIS A 582 -20.81 -8.34 -17.57
N PRO A 583 -21.97 -7.72 -17.87
CA PRO A 583 -22.13 -6.26 -17.95
C PRO A 583 -21.93 -5.47 -16.67
N THR A 584 -22.13 -6.10 -15.52
CA THR A 584 -21.91 -5.48 -14.20
C THR A 584 -20.55 -5.81 -13.61
N MET A 585 -19.78 -6.73 -14.19
CA MET A 585 -18.45 -7.11 -13.70
C MET A 585 -17.44 -6.02 -14.08
N GLY A 586 -16.46 -5.76 -13.21
CA GLY A 586 -15.29 -4.97 -13.54
C GLY A 586 -14.07 -5.87 -13.82
N ARG A 587 -13.20 -5.46 -14.75
CA ARG A 587 -11.78 -5.81 -14.69
C ARG A 587 -11.04 -4.53 -14.37
N LEU A 588 -10.58 -4.41 -13.13
CA LEU A 588 -10.19 -3.12 -12.56
C LEU A 588 -8.68 -2.92 -12.55
N GLU A 589 -7.89 -3.94 -12.86
CA GLU A 589 -6.44 -3.84 -12.93
C GLU A 589 -5.94 -3.17 -14.21
N SER A 590 -4.88 -2.39 -14.06
CA SER A 590 -4.02 -1.95 -15.13
C SER A 590 -2.64 -2.51 -14.98
N ILE A 591 -2.13 -3.09 -16.07
CA ILE A 591 -0.82 -3.71 -16.15
C ILE A 591 -0.12 -3.20 -17.39
N VAL A 592 1.08 -2.67 -17.22
CA VAL A 592 2.01 -2.43 -18.32
C VAL A 592 3.27 -3.24 -18.02
N VAL A 593 3.58 -4.20 -18.87
CA VAL A 593 4.67 -5.16 -18.62
C VAL A 593 5.43 -5.44 -19.90
N SER A 594 6.77 -5.50 -19.82
CA SER A 594 7.64 -5.86 -20.94
C SER A 594 8.70 -6.89 -20.51
N GLY A 595 9.05 -7.76 -21.45
CA GLY A 595 10.14 -8.72 -21.34
C GLY A 595 11.14 -8.44 -22.45
N ILE A 596 12.41 -8.29 -22.08
CA ILE A 596 13.51 -8.08 -23.05
C ILE A 596 14.55 -9.20 -22.94
N ALA A 597 15.20 -9.54 -24.05
CA ALA A 597 16.28 -10.51 -24.05
C ALA A 597 17.45 -9.99 -23.20
N ASP A 598 17.92 -10.80 -22.24
CA ASP A 598 19.04 -10.49 -21.37
C ASP A 598 19.98 -11.70 -21.27
N THR A 599 20.94 -11.76 -22.18
CA THR A 599 21.97 -12.83 -22.19
C THR A 599 23.13 -12.52 -21.24
N THR A 600 23.04 -11.44 -20.45
CA THR A 600 24.09 -11.04 -19.51
C THR A 600 23.82 -11.52 -18.10
N HIS A 601 22.55 -11.66 -17.74
CA HIS A 601 22.12 -12.02 -16.38
C HIS A 601 21.16 -13.21 -16.31
N LEU A 602 20.65 -13.70 -17.45
CA LEU A 602 19.72 -14.83 -17.50
C LEU A 602 20.25 -15.95 -18.40
N ASP A 603 20.09 -17.19 -17.95
CA ASP A 603 20.42 -18.39 -18.72
C ASP A 603 19.32 -18.74 -19.75
N ASP A 604 18.05 -18.46 -19.41
CA ASP A 604 16.88 -18.63 -20.27
C ASP A 604 15.75 -17.66 -19.85
N GLY A 605 14.84 -17.39 -20.78
CA GLY A 605 13.71 -16.48 -20.61
C GLY A 605 14.03 -15.01 -20.91
N LEU A 606 13.11 -14.12 -20.51
CA LEU A 606 13.25 -12.67 -20.67
C LEU A 606 13.45 -11.97 -19.32
N SER A 607 14.11 -10.83 -19.34
CA SER A 607 14.17 -9.90 -18.22
C SER A 607 12.85 -9.14 -18.16
N TRP A 608 12.00 -9.49 -17.19
CA TRP A 608 10.66 -8.92 -17.03
C TRP A 608 10.64 -7.71 -16.11
N GLU A 609 9.87 -6.70 -16.49
CA GLU A 609 9.54 -5.54 -15.66
C GLU A 609 8.11 -5.11 -15.93
N GLY A 610 7.36 -4.74 -14.90
CA GLY A 610 5.98 -4.31 -15.06
C GLY A 610 5.48 -3.42 -13.93
N VAL A 611 4.38 -2.72 -14.21
CA VAL A 611 3.65 -1.88 -13.28
C VAL A 611 2.23 -2.43 -13.13
N LEU A 612 1.74 -2.56 -11.89
CA LEU A 612 0.38 -2.96 -11.54
C LEU A 612 -0.31 -1.85 -10.74
N SER A 613 -1.56 -1.53 -11.07
CA SER A 613 -2.39 -0.54 -10.38
C SER A 613 -3.88 -0.78 -10.62
N GLY A 614 -4.76 -0.09 -9.89
CA GLY A 614 -6.17 0.06 -10.27
C GLY A 614 -6.47 1.33 -11.09
N ALA A 615 -5.46 2.17 -11.35
CA ALA A 615 -5.57 3.38 -12.16
C ALA A 615 -5.90 3.07 -13.62
N ARG A 616 -6.57 3.98 -14.34
CA ARG A 616 -6.83 3.82 -15.79
C ARG A 616 -5.63 4.33 -16.60
N TRP A 617 -5.41 3.81 -17.80
CA TRP A 617 -4.51 4.45 -18.76
C TRP A 617 -5.25 5.63 -19.40
N SER A 618 -5.41 6.71 -18.65
CA SER A 618 -6.09 7.91 -19.11
C SER A 618 -5.53 9.16 -18.44
N ARG A 619 -5.99 10.32 -18.92
CA ARG A 619 -5.51 11.63 -18.46
C ARG A 619 -5.82 11.92 -16.99
N GLU A 620 -6.80 11.24 -16.40
CA GLU A 620 -7.08 11.40 -14.97
C GLU A 620 -5.93 10.89 -14.10
N THR A 621 -5.17 9.90 -14.58
CA THR A 621 -4.04 9.32 -13.82
C THR A 621 -2.87 10.30 -13.72
N ARG A 622 -2.84 11.37 -14.53
CA ARG A 622 -1.88 12.47 -14.36
C ARG A 622 -2.16 13.35 -13.13
N SER A 623 -3.26 13.14 -12.41
CA SER A 623 -3.70 14.02 -11.32
C SER A 623 -2.74 13.96 -10.12
N ALA A 624 -2.19 15.12 -9.72
CA ALA A 624 -1.32 15.28 -8.55
C ALA A 624 -1.38 16.70 -8.00
N ALA A 625 -0.83 16.92 -6.80
CA ALA A 625 -0.84 18.23 -6.13
C ALA A 625 -2.23 18.93 -6.18
N LEU A 626 -3.30 18.16 -5.95
CA LEU A 626 -4.69 18.53 -6.23
C LEU A 626 -5.09 19.87 -5.62
N ARG A 627 -4.61 20.16 -4.41
CA ARG A 627 -4.86 21.44 -3.71
C ARG A 627 -4.26 22.65 -4.41
N GLN A 628 -3.23 22.46 -5.23
CA GLN A 628 -2.64 23.51 -6.05
C GLN A 628 -3.35 23.68 -7.40
N GLY A 629 -4.42 22.92 -7.66
CA GLY A 629 -5.15 22.98 -8.93
C GLY A 629 -4.60 22.04 -10.00
N ASN A 630 -3.94 20.95 -9.60
CA ASN A 630 -3.34 19.98 -10.52
C ASN A 630 -2.39 20.61 -11.57
N PRO A 631 -1.40 21.43 -11.12
CA PRO A 631 -0.54 22.18 -12.03
C PRO A 631 0.34 21.23 -12.85
N GLY A 632 0.54 21.54 -14.14
CA GLY A 632 1.34 20.72 -15.04
C GLY A 632 0.61 19.50 -15.62
N ASN A 633 -0.69 19.35 -15.36
CA ASN A 633 -1.45 18.16 -15.73
C ASN A 633 -2.75 18.50 -16.50
N PRO A 634 -3.29 17.54 -17.28
CA PRO A 634 -4.55 17.69 -18.01
C PRO A 634 -5.77 18.07 -17.15
N PRO A 635 -6.83 18.66 -17.76
CA PRO A 635 -8.14 18.69 -17.14
C PRO A 635 -8.68 17.28 -16.88
N GLY A 636 -9.55 17.13 -15.88
CA GLY A 636 -10.08 15.84 -15.46
C GLY A 636 -10.47 15.77 -13.98
N PRO A 637 -11.01 14.62 -13.52
CA PRO A 637 -11.36 14.39 -12.13
C PRO A 637 -10.12 14.46 -11.22
N ASP A 638 -10.37 14.76 -9.95
CA ASP A 638 -9.32 14.76 -8.92
C ASP A 638 -9.16 13.31 -8.46
N VAL A 639 -8.03 12.68 -8.79
CA VAL A 639 -7.83 11.24 -8.61
C VAL A 639 -6.54 11.00 -7.84
N HIS A 640 -6.57 10.03 -6.92
CA HIS A 640 -5.37 9.38 -6.41
C HIS A 640 -5.27 7.96 -6.97
N ALA A 641 -4.12 7.67 -7.56
CA ALA A 641 -3.79 6.43 -8.24
C ALA A 641 -2.42 5.97 -7.76
N SER A 642 -2.35 5.04 -6.80
CA SER A 642 -1.10 4.40 -6.38
C SER A 642 -0.85 3.14 -7.20
N GLY A 643 0.32 2.51 -7.05
CA GLY A 643 0.61 1.24 -7.72
C GLY A 643 1.92 0.62 -7.23
N VAL A 644 2.35 -0.43 -7.92
CA VAL A 644 3.64 -1.09 -7.70
C VAL A 644 4.36 -1.34 -9.01
N ARG A 645 5.67 -1.11 -9.02
CA ARG A 645 6.58 -1.59 -10.04
C ARG A 645 7.27 -2.85 -9.54
N VAL A 646 7.39 -3.86 -10.40
CA VAL A 646 8.06 -5.13 -10.11
C VAL A 646 8.96 -5.58 -11.24
N ASN A 647 9.94 -6.42 -10.93
CA ASN A 647 10.85 -7.02 -11.91
C ASN A 647 11.04 -8.54 -11.71
N GLY A 648 11.83 -9.13 -12.62
CA GLY A 648 12.28 -10.51 -12.53
C GLY A 648 11.11 -11.50 -12.55
N ALA A 649 11.16 -12.51 -11.69
CA ALA A 649 10.15 -13.57 -11.64
C ALA A 649 8.75 -13.07 -11.27
N LEU A 650 8.63 -11.96 -10.53
CA LEU A 650 7.32 -11.36 -10.23
C LEU A 650 6.76 -10.57 -11.42
N GLY A 651 7.63 -9.90 -12.18
CA GLY A 651 7.27 -9.31 -13.48
C GLY A 651 6.82 -10.37 -14.50
N TYR A 652 7.45 -11.54 -14.49
CA TYR A 652 7.01 -12.69 -15.28
C TYR A 652 5.60 -13.16 -14.91
N ASP A 653 5.27 -13.26 -13.61
CA ASP A 653 3.90 -13.62 -13.19
C ASP A 653 2.86 -12.58 -13.64
N LEU A 654 3.20 -11.28 -13.62
CA LEU A 654 2.35 -10.23 -14.20
C LEU A 654 2.17 -10.42 -15.71
N ALA A 655 3.23 -10.76 -16.46
CA ALA A 655 3.13 -11.02 -17.90
C ALA A 655 2.23 -12.22 -18.22
N ARG A 656 2.31 -13.30 -17.43
CA ARG A 656 1.41 -14.44 -17.54
C ARG A 656 -0.04 -14.07 -17.30
N HIS A 657 -0.30 -13.17 -16.35
CA HIS A 657 -1.66 -12.65 -16.13
C HIS A 657 -2.11 -11.74 -17.27
N ALA A 658 -1.24 -10.83 -17.72
CA ALA A 658 -1.56 -9.87 -18.78
C ALA A 658 -1.85 -10.56 -20.11
N VAL A 659 -1.09 -11.59 -20.51
CA VAL A 659 -1.33 -12.29 -21.79
C VAL A 659 -2.71 -12.94 -21.84
N ARG A 660 -3.22 -13.46 -20.71
CA ARG A 660 -4.59 -14.01 -20.61
C ARG A 660 -5.67 -12.94 -20.72
N ARG A 661 -5.35 -11.68 -20.42
CA ARG A 661 -6.25 -10.55 -20.62
C ARG A 661 -6.23 -10.08 -22.08
N THR A 662 -5.06 -10.02 -22.70
CA THR A 662 -4.88 -9.50 -24.07
C THR A 662 -5.23 -10.51 -25.17
N GLN A 663 -5.26 -11.80 -24.86
CA GLN A 663 -5.51 -12.86 -25.86
C GLN A 663 -6.55 -13.87 -25.35
N PRO A 664 -7.44 -14.40 -26.22
CA PRO A 664 -8.26 -15.55 -25.88
C PRO A 664 -7.41 -16.80 -25.67
N MET A 665 -7.95 -17.87 -25.10
CA MET A 665 -7.22 -19.14 -24.94
C MET A 665 -6.81 -19.75 -26.28
N LEU A 666 -7.78 -19.86 -27.18
CA LEU A 666 -7.62 -20.26 -28.56
C LEU A 666 -8.35 -19.23 -29.43
N PRO A 667 -7.97 -19.03 -30.70
CA PRO A 667 -8.71 -18.15 -31.59
C PRO A 667 -10.17 -18.59 -31.70
N LEU A 668 -11.11 -17.67 -31.47
CA LEU A 668 -12.54 -17.95 -31.52
C LEU A 668 -13.15 -17.51 -32.87
N PRO A 669 -14.17 -18.23 -33.39
CA PRO A 669 -14.88 -17.83 -34.60
C PRO A 669 -15.44 -16.40 -34.49
N GLY A 670 -15.21 -15.57 -35.51
CA GLY A 670 -15.64 -14.16 -35.53
C GLY A 670 -14.74 -13.19 -34.74
N GLY A 671 -13.70 -13.70 -34.07
CA GLY A 671 -12.66 -12.89 -33.42
C GLY A 671 -11.59 -12.38 -34.40
N ALA A 672 -10.57 -11.73 -33.85
CA ALA A 672 -9.45 -11.21 -34.62
C ALA A 672 -8.67 -12.30 -35.39
N SER A 673 -7.86 -11.87 -36.37
CA SER A 673 -7.14 -12.80 -37.24
C SER A 673 -6.15 -13.66 -36.46
N VAL A 674 -6.07 -14.95 -36.78
CA VAL A 674 -5.08 -15.87 -36.16
C VAL A 674 -3.63 -15.44 -36.37
N SER A 675 -3.34 -14.58 -37.35
CA SER A 675 -1.99 -14.04 -37.57
C SER A 675 -1.59 -12.94 -36.58
N THR A 676 -2.57 -12.24 -36.00
CA THR A 676 -2.35 -11.15 -35.03
C THR A 676 -2.72 -11.58 -33.61
N SER A 677 -3.75 -12.42 -33.47
CA SER A 677 -4.25 -12.94 -32.20
C SER A 677 -4.32 -14.47 -32.21
N PRO A 678 -3.17 -15.18 -32.08
CA PRO A 678 -3.12 -16.64 -32.13
C PRO A 678 -3.61 -17.35 -30.85
N GLY A 679 -4.02 -16.58 -29.83
CA GLY A 679 -4.40 -17.07 -28.51
C GLY A 679 -3.22 -17.21 -27.55
N TRP A 680 -3.47 -17.14 -26.24
CA TRP A 680 -2.41 -17.08 -25.22
C TRP A 680 -1.60 -18.38 -25.13
N ILE A 681 -2.17 -19.53 -25.48
CA ILE A 681 -1.43 -20.81 -25.51
C ILE A 681 -0.28 -20.73 -26.52
N VAL A 682 -0.57 -20.24 -27.72
CA VAL A 682 0.44 -20.11 -28.79
C VAL A 682 1.35 -18.92 -28.50
N MET A 683 0.78 -17.77 -28.13
CA MET A 683 1.55 -16.55 -27.87
C MET A 683 2.55 -16.73 -26.73
N SER A 684 2.21 -17.54 -25.73
CA SER A 684 3.11 -17.84 -24.61
C SER A 684 3.96 -19.10 -24.81
N GLY A 685 3.81 -19.86 -25.89
CA GLY A 685 4.51 -21.14 -26.08
C GLY A 685 6.02 -21.03 -26.35
N GLY A 686 6.53 -19.85 -26.69
CA GLY A 686 7.96 -19.66 -26.95
C GLY A 686 8.84 -19.74 -25.70
N ASN A 687 10.15 -19.99 -25.90
CA ASN A 687 11.15 -19.93 -24.81
C ASN A 687 11.25 -18.53 -24.18
N ASN A 688 10.85 -17.49 -24.91
CA ASN A 688 10.75 -16.12 -24.40
C ASN A 688 9.67 -15.94 -23.31
N MET A 689 8.89 -16.98 -23.00
CA MET A 689 7.96 -17.04 -21.88
C MET A 689 8.33 -18.16 -20.88
N ASN A 690 9.57 -18.64 -20.89
CA ASN A 690 10.08 -19.48 -19.82
C ASN A 690 10.29 -18.64 -18.54
N PRO A 691 10.08 -19.22 -17.34
CA PRO A 691 10.36 -18.53 -16.09
C PRO A 691 11.81 -18.04 -16.07
N PRO A 692 12.07 -16.75 -15.79
CA PRO A 692 13.43 -16.23 -15.83
C PRO A 692 14.33 -16.98 -14.86
N GLN A 693 15.43 -17.53 -15.37
CA GLN A 693 16.44 -18.22 -14.57
C GLN A 693 17.69 -17.33 -14.44
N PRO A 694 18.03 -16.86 -13.23
CA PRO A 694 19.28 -16.15 -12.99
C PRO A 694 20.48 -16.95 -13.45
N ASP A 695 21.38 -16.34 -14.23
CA ASP A 695 22.69 -16.93 -14.55
C ASP A 695 23.48 -17.14 -13.27
N ALA A 696 23.95 -18.37 -13.04
CA ALA A 696 24.76 -18.71 -11.87
C ALA A 696 26.14 -18.01 -11.84
N ALA A 697 26.70 -17.67 -13.01
CA ALA A 697 27.98 -16.99 -13.14
C ALA A 697 27.85 -15.47 -12.96
N SER A 698 26.76 -14.87 -13.46
CA SER A 698 26.54 -13.42 -13.44
C SER A 698 25.10 -13.05 -13.05
N PRO A 699 24.64 -13.40 -11.83
CA PRO A 699 23.24 -13.19 -11.45
C PRO A 699 22.89 -11.70 -11.42
N PRO A 700 21.62 -11.34 -11.70
CA PRO A 700 21.16 -9.96 -11.58
C PRO A 700 21.26 -9.51 -10.11
N PRO A 701 21.39 -8.19 -9.86
CA PRO A 701 21.37 -7.66 -8.50
C PRO A 701 20.12 -8.11 -7.74
N SER A 702 20.32 -8.66 -6.53
CA SER A 702 19.21 -9.14 -5.72
C SER A 702 18.38 -7.97 -5.15
N GLY A 703 17.07 -8.03 -5.34
CA GLY A 703 16.15 -7.08 -4.72
C GLY A 703 15.88 -7.42 -3.26
N SER A 704 15.50 -6.45 -2.44
CA SER A 704 15.23 -6.64 -1.01
C SER A 704 13.84 -7.22 -0.72
N SER A 705 12.97 -7.41 -1.71
CA SER A 705 11.56 -7.74 -1.47
C SER A 705 11.23 -9.19 -1.79
N SER A 706 10.17 -9.68 -1.17
CA SER A 706 9.48 -10.92 -1.51
C SER A 706 8.02 -10.58 -1.81
N GLY A 707 7.42 -11.23 -2.78
CA GLY A 707 6.03 -10.96 -3.13
C GLY A 707 5.36 -12.11 -3.88
N VAL A 708 4.04 -12.00 -4.01
CA VAL A 708 3.20 -12.97 -4.71
C VAL A 708 2.11 -12.22 -5.46
N LEU A 709 1.85 -12.64 -6.69
CA LEU A 709 0.71 -12.15 -7.47
C LEU A 709 -0.55 -12.90 -7.03
N LEU A 710 -1.50 -12.17 -6.45
CA LEU A 710 -2.80 -12.66 -6.04
C LEU A 710 -3.83 -12.28 -7.10
N GLN A 711 -4.71 -13.23 -7.45
CA GLN A 711 -5.79 -13.03 -8.39
C GLN A 711 -7.15 -13.12 -7.69
N THR A 712 -8.09 -12.33 -8.18
CA THR A 712 -9.52 -12.54 -7.96
C THR A 712 -10.19 -12.69 -9.31
N VAL A 713 -10.88 -13.81 -9.51
CA VAL A 713 -11.60 -14.13 -10.74
C VAL A 713 -12.89 -14.87 -10.37
N ALA A 714 -14.03 -14.42 -10.89
CA ALA A 714 -15.29 -15.15 -10.79
C ALA A 714 -15.26 -16.45 -11.60
N ALA A 715 -15.94 -17.47 -11.09
CA ALA A 715 -16.22 -18.68 -11.85
C ALA A 715 -16.95 -18.34 -13.16
N VAL A 716 -16.69 -19.12 -14.21
CA VAL A 716 -17.37 -19.10 -15.52
C VAL A 716 -17.15 -17.80 -16.33
N CYS A 717 -16.50 -16.77 -15.80
CA CYS A 717 -16.47 -15.45 -16.44
C CYS A 717 -15.33 -15.24 -17.45
N GLU A 718 -14.12 -15.74 -17.18
CA GLU A 718 -12.93 -15.47 -18.00
C GLU A 718 -12.79 -16.44 -19.18
N THR A 719 -12.91 -17.74 -18.89
CA THR A 719 -12.86 -18.84 -19.87
C THR A 719 -14.01 -19.84 -19.61
N PRO A 720 -15.29 -19.43 -19.77
CA PRO A 720 -16.50 -20.28 -19.58
C PRO A 720 -16.43 -21.61 -20.32
N GLU A 721 -15.69 -21.64 -21.43
CA GLU A 721 -15.44 -22.82 -22.24
C GLU A 721 -14.94 -24.01 -21.42
N LEU A 722 -14.07 -23.77 -20.44
CA LEU A 722 -13.46 -24.83 -19.64
C LEU A 722 -14.37 -25.32 -18.51
N SER A 723 -15.30 -24.51 -18.02
CA SER A 723 -16.24 -24.92 -16.97
C SER A 723 -17.31 -25.90 -17.46
N LEU A 724 -17.44 -26.09 -18.77
CA LEU A 724 -18.35 -27.05 -19.40
C LEU A 724 -17.78 -28.47 -19.45
N LEU A 725 -16.50 -28.65 -19.14
CA LEU A 725 -15.86 -29.96 -19.16
C LEU A 725 -16.49 -30.88 -18.09
N PRO A 726 -16.72 -32.17 -18.39
CA PRO A 726 -17.34 -33.08 -17.44
C PRO A 726 -16.46 -33.28 -16.19
N PRO A 727 -17.05 -33.54 -15.02
CA PRO A 727 -16.30 -33.90 -13.81
C PRO A 727 -15.36 -35.09 -14.06
N GLY A 728 -14.16 -35.04 -13.48
CA GLY A 728 -13.16 -36.10 -13.64
C GLY A 728 -12.45 -36.13 -15.01
N ASN A 729 -12.57 -35.06 -15.80
CA ASN A 729 -11.77 -34.89 -17.01
C ASN A 729 -10.26 -34.86 -16.69
N ALA A 730 -9.43 -35.00 -17.72
CA ALA A 730 -7.98 -35.12 -17.55
C ALA A 730 -7.35 -33.91 -16.81
N LEU A 731 -7.84 -32.68 -17.03
CA LEU A 731 -7.34 -31.46 -16.38
C LEU A 731 -7.60 -31.43 -14.87
N ALA A 732 -8.66 -32.11 -14.41
CA ALA A 732 -9.03 -32.23 -13.01
C ALA A 732 -8.17 -33.25 -12.23
N THR A 733 -7.28 -33.98 -12.91
CA THR A 733 -6.42 -35.00 -12.29
C THR A 733 -4.96 -34.59 -12.29
N ASN A 734 -4.17 -35.18 -11.40
CA ASN A 734 -2.71 -35.03 -11.38
C ASN A 734 -1.99 -36.06 -12.28
N SER A 735 -2.74 -36.74 -13.16
CA SER A 735 -2.17 -37.68 -14.11
C SER A 735 -1.34 -36.93 -15.16
N PRO A 736 -0.25 -37.50 -15.68
CA PRO A 736 0.47 -36.91 -16.80
C PRO A 736 -0.47 -36.71 -18.01
N LEU A 737 -0.52 -35.49 -18.54
CA LEU A 737 -1.20 -35.15 -19.80
C LEU A 737 -0.16 -34.78 -20.86
N THR A 738 -0.50 -34.99 -22.13
CA THR A 738 0.16 -34.30 -23.24
C THR A 738 -0.66 -33.09 -23.68
N LEU A 739 -0.02 -32.12 -24.33
CA LEU A 739 -0.64 -30.95 -24.92
C LEU A 739 -1.65 -31.35 -26.00
N ASP A 740 -1.33 -32.36 -26.82
CA ASP A 740 -2.26 -32.85 -27.85
C ASP A 740 -3.55 -33.41 -27.22
N GLN A 741 -3.43 -34.21 -26.16
CA GLN A 741 -4.60 -34.74 -25.43
C GLN A 741 -5.43 -33.62 -24.81
N LEU A 742 -4.78 -32.58 -24.32
CA LEU A 742 -5.42 -31.39 -23.78
C LEU A 742 -6.17 -30.60 -24.87
N LEU A 743 -5.52 -30.34 -26.00
CA LEU A 743 -6.11 -29.62 -27.12
C LEU A 743 -7.29 -30.39 -27.71
N ASP A 744 -7.18 -31.72 -27.85
CA ASP A 744 -8.29 -32.59 -28.26
C ASP A 744 -9.47 -32.51 -27.29
N THR A 745 -9.19 -32.54 -25.98
CA THR A 745 -10.23 -32.46 -24.93
C THR A 745 -10.96 -31.12 -24.99
N VAL A 746 -10.22 -30.01 -25.09
CA VAL A 746 -10.79 -28.67 -25.17
C VAL A 746 -11.55 -28.45 -26.47
N ALA A 747 -10.96 -28.83 -27.62
CA ALA A 747 -11.61 -28.65 -28.92
C ALA A 747 -12.88 -29.50 -29.05
N GLY A 748 -12.84 -30.74 -28.57
CA GLY A 748 -14.01 -31.61 -28.49
C GLY A 748 -15.13 -31.02 -27.63
N ALA A 749 -14.80 -30.43 -26.49
CA ALA A 749 -15.77 -29.76 -25.64
C ALA A 749 -16.39 -28.49 -26.27
N LEU A 750 -15.62 -27.79 -27.09
CA LEU A 750 -16.06 -26.58 -27.79
C LEU A 750 -16.74 -26.81 -29.13
N GLY A 751 -16.79 -28.06 -29.60
CA GLY A 751 -17.35 -28.39 -30.91
C GLY A 751 -16.56 -27.78 -32.08
N ILE A 752 -15.28 -27.48 -31.87
CA ILE A 752 -14.37 -26.94 -32.90
C ILE A 752 -13.38 -28.02 -33.36
N PRO A 753 -12.81 -27.91 -34.57
CA PRO A 753 -11.78 -28.83 -35.02
C PRO A 753 -10.58 -28.82 -34.07
N SER A 754 -10.05 -30.01 -33.75
CA SER A 754 -8.86 -30.11 -32.91
C SER A 754 -7.63 -29.53 -33.63
N PRO A 755 -6.84 -28.66 -32.97
CA PRO A 755 -5.54 -28.24 -33.45
C PRO A 755 -4.40 -29.20 -33.05
N ALA A 756 -4.69 -30.39 -32.51
CA ALA A 756 -3.67 -31.35 -32.09
C ALA A 756 -2.70 -31.70 -33.23
N GLY A 757 -1.41 -31.76 -32.91
CA GLY A 757 -0.32 -31.97 -33.87
C GLY A 757 0.01 -30.77 -34.77
N SER A 758 -0.77 -29.68 -34.73
CA SER A 758 -0.49 -28.45 -35.50
C SER A 758 0.33 -27.41 -34.72
N ILE A 759 0.48 -27.59 -33.41
CA ILE A 759 1.18 -26.69 -32.51
C ILE A 759 2.35 -27.42 -31.86
N THR A 760 3.58 -27.12 -32.26
CA THR A 760 4.79 -27.66 -31.61
C THR A 760 5.33 -26.64 -30.61
N ILE A 761 5.48 -27.05 -29.34
CA ILE A 761 5.90 -26.14 -28.27
C ILE A 761 7.03 -26.75 -27.44
N ALA A 762 8.08 -25.97 -27.18
CA ALA A 762 9.25 -26.42 -26.45
C ALA A 762 9.02 -26.58 -24.92
N ASN A 763 7.98 -25.94 -24.37
CA ASN A 763 7.69 -25.89 -22.93
C ASN A 763 6.31 -26.47 -22.56
N GLU A 764 5.91 -27.56 -23.23
CA GLU A 764 4.61 -28.27 -23.08
C GLU A 764 4.11 -28.40 -21.64
N ASN A 765 4.94 -28.90 -20.71
CA ASN A 765 4.54 -29.09 -19.30
C ASN A 765 4.10 -27.78 -18.61
N ARG A 766 4.74 -26.65 -18.95
CA ARG A 766 4.36 -25.33 -18.40
C ARG A 766 2.96 -24.93 -18.87
N LEU A 767 2.68 -25.10 -20.17
CA LEU A 767 1.38 -24.78 -20.75
C LEU A 767 0.26 -25.67 -20.23
N ILE A 768 0.53 -26.96 -20.05
CA ILE A 768 -0.43 -27.89 -19.43
C ILE A 768 -0.81 -27.37 -18.05
N ASN A 769 0.15 -26.98 -17.23
CA ASN A 769 -0.14 -26.41 -15.90
C ASN A 769 -0.90 -25.08 -15.97
N GLU A 770 -0.69 -24.25 -16.99
CA GLU A 770 -1.46 -23.02 -17.18
C GLU A 770 -2.91 -23.28 -17.55
N VAL A 771 -3.16 -24.20 -18.47
CA VAL A 771 -4.53 -24.58 -18.83
C VAL A 771 -5.21 -25.31 -17.68
N ARG A 772 -4.50 -26.15 -16.91
CA ARG A 772 -5.02 -26.74 -15.67
C ARG A 772 -5.45 -25.65 -14.70
N ARG A 773 -4.61 -24.64 -14.45
CA ARG A 773 -4.97 -23.50 -13.59
C ARG A 773 -6.21 -22.78 -14.14
N GLU A 774 -6.24 -22.47 -15.42
CA GLU A 774 -7.38 -21.80 -16.06
C GLU A 774 -8.69 -22.61 -15.93
N TYR A 775 -8.62 -23.95 -16.00
CA TYR A 775 -9.77 -24.83 -15.77
C TYR A 775 -10.34 -24.69 -14.36
N PHE A 776 -9.50 -24.70 -13.31
CA PHE A 776 -9.97 -24.51 -11.94
C PHE A 776 -10.53 -23.10 -11.72
N LEU A 777 -9.88 -22.07 -12.27
CA LEU A 777 -10.38 -20.69 -12.25
C LEU A 777 -11.74 -20.56 -12.94
N ALA A 778 -11.92 -21.20 -14.09
CA ALA A 778 -13.20 -21.21 -14.79
C ALA A 778 -14.30 -21.96 -14.02
N THR A 779 -13.95 -22.98 -13.25
CA THR A 779 -14.93 -23.84 -12.56
C THR A 779 -15.34 -23.30 -11.19
N HIS A 780 -14.38 -22.82 -10.40
CA HIS A 780 -14.59 -22.43 -8.99
C HIS A 780 -14.31 -20.95 -8.72
N GLY A 781 -13.69 -20.24 -9.67
CA GLY A 781 -13.12 -18.92 -9.42
C GLY A 781 -11.80 -19.00 -8.64
N VAL A 782 -11.30 -17.85 -8.19
CA VAL A 782 -10.14 -17.77 -7.29
C VAL A 782 -10.24 -16.54 -6.39
N HIS A 783 -9.85 -16.72 -5.13
CA HIS A 783 -10.02 -15.74 -4.04
C HIS A 783 -8.70 -15.44 -3.31
N ASP A 784 -7.58 -15.38 -4.03
CA ASP A 784 -6.24 -15.37 -3.42
C ASP A 784 -6.03 -14.22 -2.43
N ALA A 785 -6.56 -13.04 -2.74
CA ALA A 785 -6.49 -11.86 -1.87
C ALA A 785 -7.26 -12.02 -0.55
N LEU A 786 -8.39 -12.73 -0.56
CA LEU A 786 -9.20 -13.00 0.62
C LEU A 786 -8.40 -13.79 1.66
N TRP A 787 -7.72 -14.86 1.23
CA TRP A 787 -6.92 -15.73 2.10
C TRP A 787 -5.71 -15.00 2.68
N ALA A 788 -5.00 -14.22 1.86
CA ALA A 788 -3.86 -13.43 2.29
C ALA A 788 -4.26 -12.35 3.31
N LEU A 789 -5.34 -11.60 3.03
CA LEU A 789 -5.86 -10.57 3.94
C LEU A 789 -6.40 -11.15 5.24
N THR A 790 -7.07 -12.30 5.21
CA THR A 790 -7.60 -12.96 6.42
C THR A 790 -6.48 -13.20 7.42
N ARG A 791 -5.35 -13.75 6.96
CA ARG A 791 -4.16 -13.94 7.80
C ARG A 791 -3.59 -12.61 8.26
N GLY A 792 -3.38 -11.66 7.33
CA GLY A 792 -2.81 -10.35 7.65
C GLY A 792 -3.57 -9.64 8.77
N ILE A 793 -4.89 -9.55 8.63
CA ILE A 793 -5.79 -8.93 9.60
C ILE A 793 -5.77 -9.68 10.94
N SER A 794 -5.82 -11.01 10.91
CA SER A 794 -5.89 -11.82 12.14
C SER A 794 -4.59 -11.80 12.96
N GLU A 795 -3.45 -11.46 12.35
CA GLU A 795 -2.17 -11.30 13.04
C GLU A 795 -1.81 -9.83 13.34
N ALA A 796 -2.57 -8.84 12.85
CA ALA A 796 -2.25 -7.42 12.98
C ALA A 796 -2.16 -6.93 14.44
N GLU A 797 -1.19 -6.07 14.75
CA GLU A 797 -0.74 -5.79 16.11
C GLU A 797 -0.73 -4.31 16.50
N GLU A 798 -0.50 -3.41 15.55
CA GLU A 798 -0.27 -1.98 15.76
C GLU A 798 -1.21 -1.12 14.91
N LEU A 799 -1.24 -1.34 13.60
CA LEU A 799 -2.02 -0.54 12.64
C LEU A 799 -2.39 -1.34 11.39
N ILE A 800 -3.67 -1.28 11.03
CA ILE A 800 -4.16 -1.60 9.68
C ILE A 800 -4.49 -0.29 8.98
N TYR A 801 -3.83 -0.01 7.85
CA TYR A 801 -4.11 1.13 6.98
C TYR A 801 -4.70 0.63 5.66
N ILE A 802 -5.88 1.15 5.28
CA ILE A 802 -6.59 0.74 4.06
C ILE A 802 -6.88 1.99 3.22
N GLU A 803 -6.42 2.02 1.98
CA GLU A 803 -6.97 2.86 0.92
C GLU A 803 -7.73 1.96 -0.04
N THR A 804 -9.00 2.25 -0.33
CA THR A 804 -9.74 1.46 -1.31
C THR A 804 -10.89 2.25 -1.94
N PRO A 805 -11.18 2.04 -3.25
CA PRO A 805 -12.34 2.65 -3.90
C PRO A 805 -13.69 2.14 -3.36
N GLY A 806 -13.75 0.86 -2.96
CA GLY A 806 -14.95 0.21 -2.39
C GLY A 806 -14.64 -0.44 -1.05
N PHE A 807 -15.44 -0.14 -0.03
CA PHE A 807 -15.28 -0.66 1.34
C PHE A 807 -16.63 -1.18 1.86
N ALA A 808 -16.72 -2.48 2.14
CA ALA A 808 -17.92 -3.16 2.65
C ALA A 808 -17.53 -4.46 3.39
N ARG A 809 -18.52 -5.14 3.99
CA ARG A 809 -18.35 -6.53 4.44
C ARG A 809 -18.08 -7.42 3.23
N THR A 810 -17.27 -8.47 3.40
CA THR A 810 -16.82 -9.34 2.29
C THR A 810 -17.50 -10.70 2.25
N ALA A 811 -18.51 -10.91 3.08
CA ALA A 811 -19.39 -12.08 3.08
C ALA A 811 -20.83 -11.62 3.36
N ARG A 812 -21.80 -12.49 3.04
CA ARG A 812 -23.21 -12.26 3.39
C ARG A 812 -23.40 -12.03 4.88
N THR A 813 -24.36 -11.17 5.20
CA THR A 813 -24.71 -10.86 6.60
C THR A 813 -25.85 -11.74 7.11
N ASP A 814 -26.56 -12.39 6.19
CA ASP A 814 -27.67 -13.31 6.38
C ASP A 814 -27.35 -14.70 5.81
N GLY A 815 -27.92 -15.74 6.42
CA GLY A 815 -27.64 -17.14 6.05
C GLY A 815 -26.37 -17.71 6.70
N ALA A 816 -26.06 -18.96 6.35
CA ALA A 816 -24.79 -19.58 6.73
C ALA A 816 -23.72 -19.17 5.71
N ALA A 817 -22.54 -18.78 6.19
CA ALA A 817 -21.41 -18.48 5.32
C ALA A 817 -20.97 -19.77 4.59
N GLU A 818 -20.76 -19.66 3.29
CA GLU A 818 -20.17 -20.72 2.49
C GLU A 818 -18.66 -20.88 2.80
N ALA A 819 -18.05 -21.98 2.39
CA ALA A 819 -16.64 -22.28 2.70
C ALA A 819 -15.65 -21.24 2.14
N HIS A 820 -15.97 -20.65 0.99
CA HIS A 820 -15.18 -19.59 0.34
C HIS A 820 -15.47 -18.19 0.87
N GLU A 821 -16.50 -18.00 1.71
CA GLU A 821 -16.90 -16.70 2.23
C GLU A 821 -16.21 -16.39 3.58
N ILE A 822 -15.43 -15.31 3.61
CA ILE A 822 -14.89 -14.75 4.85
C ILE A 822 -15.27 -13.29 4.96
N ASP A 823 -15.86 -12.92 6.10
CA ASP A 823 -16.06 -11.52 6.45
C ASP A 823 -14.79 -10.91 7.08
N LEU A 824 -14.01 -10.21 6.26
CA LEU A 824 -12.79 -9.51 6.69
C LEU A 824 -13.08 -8.38 7.68
N ILE A 825 -14.26 -7.75 7.62
CA ILE A 825 -14.64 -6.70 8.57
C ILE A 825 -14.88 -7.31 9.95
N GLN A 826 -15.61 -8.43 10.02
CA GLN A 826 -15.79 -9.15 11.28
C GLN A 826 -14.44 -9.65 11.84
N ARG A 827 -13.55 -10.19 10.99
CA ARG A 827 -12.20 -10.60 11.42
C ARG A 827 -11.40 -9.42 12.00
N MET A 828 -11.52 -8.25 11.40
CA MET A 828 -10.87 -7.04 11.89
C MET A 828 -11.49 -6.56 13.21
N ALA A 829 -12.82 -6.64 13.37
CA ALA A 829 -13.52 -6.34 14.61
C ALA A 829 -13.08 -7.28 15.75
N ASP A 830 -13.04 -8.59 15.49
CA ASP A 830 -12.56 -9.60 16.45
C ASP A 830 -11.11 -9.33 16.85
N ARG A 831 -10.27 -8.98 15.87
CA ARG A 831 -8.88 -8.65 16.14
C ARG A 831 -8.73 -7.39 16.97
N LEU A 832 -9.49 -6.34 16.67
CA LEU A 832 -9.52 -5.09 17.42
C LEU A 832 -9.94 -5.33 18.88
N ALA A 833 -10.87 -6.24 19.13
CA ALA A 833 -11.27 -6.65 20.48
C ALA A 833 -10.16 -7.43 21.19
N ALA A 834 -9.50 -8.35 20.49
CA ALA A 834 -8.41 -9.16 21.04
C ALA A 834 -7.10 -8.38 21.28
N GLN A 835 -6.88 -7.30 20.53
CA GLN A 835 -5.67 -6.48 20.61
C GLN A 835 -6.00 -5.01 20.88
N PRO A 836 -5.98 -4.56 22.16
CA PRO A 836 -6.29 -3.19 22.54
C PRO A 836 -5.35 -2.12 21.97
N ASN A 837 -4.11 -2.47 21.55
CA ASN A 837 -3.21 -1.51 20.89
C ASN A 837 -3.49 -1.32 19.40
N LEU A 838 -4.16 -2.27 18.75
CA LEU A 838 -4.42 -2.22 17.31
C LEU A 838 -5.31 -1.03 16.98
N LYS A 839 -4.97 -0.34 15.90
CA LYS A 839 -5.70 0.79 15.34
C LYS A 839 -6.03 0.52 13.87
N VAL A 840 -7.11 1.11 13.38
CA VAL A 840 -7.54 0.98 11.98
C VAL A 840 -7.77 2.37 11.39
N ILE A 841 -7.24 2.58 10.19
CA ILE A 841 -7.49 3.79 9.39
C ILE A 841 -8.00 3.35 8.03
N VAL A 842 -9.21 3.81 7.68
CA VAL A 842 -9.86 3.55 6.39
C VAL A 842 -9.94 4.83 5.58
N VAL A 843 -9.42 4.81 4.37
CA VAL A 843 -9.51 5.88 3.38
C VAL A 843 -10.33 5.38 2.21
N SER A 844 -11.48 6.01 1.98
CA SER A 844 -12.37 5.70 0.86
C SER A 844 -12.84 7.00 0.21
N PRO A 845 -13.13 7.02 -1.10
CA PRO A 845 -13.64 8.22 -1.75
C PRO A 845 -15.03 8.59 -1.18
N ARG A 846 -15.39 9.87 -1.15
CA ARG A 846 -16.70 10.29 -0.65
C ARG A 846 -17.81 9.65 -1.47
N GLU A 847 -17.73 9.88 -2.78
CA GLU A 847 -18.56 9.23 -3.80
C GLU A 847 -17.94 7.87 -4.14
N PRO A 848 -18.72 6.79 -4.20
CA PRO A 848 -18.19 5.47 -4.52
C PRO A 848 -17.76 5.37 -6.00
N ASP A 849 -17.07 4.28 -6.33
CA ASP A 849 -16.69 3.93 -7.69
C ASP A 849 -17.86 3.49 -8.58
N LEU A 850 -19.00 3.12 -7.97
CA LEU A 850 -20.25 2.83 -8.66
C LEU A 850 -20.99 4.12 -9.05
N ILE A 851 -21.33 4.26 -10.34
CA ILE A 851 -21.87 5.51 -10.89
C ILE A 851 -23.40 5.60 -10.86
N PRO A 852 -24.18 4.57 -11.25
CA PRO A 852 -25.64 4.67 -11.23
C PRO A 852 -26.15 4.89 -9.80
N ALA A 853 -27.07 5.84 -9.62
CA ALA A 853 -27.47 6.29 -8.29
C ALA A 853 -27.95 5.16 -7.35
N PRO A 854 -28.78 4.19 -7.76
CA PRO A 854 -29.17 3.06 -6.89
C PRO A 854 -27.98 2.22 -6.40
N PHE A 855 -26.98 1.99 -7.24
CA PHE A 855 -25.77 1.24 -6.90
C PHE A 855 -24.85 2.05 -5.99
N ALA A 856 -24.67 3.34 -6.28
CA ALA A 856 -23.91 4.25 -5.42
C ALA A 856 -24.52 4.35 -4.02
N ARG A 857 -25.85 4.45 -3.91
CA ARG A 857 -26.58 4.44 -2.63
C ARG A 857 -26.30 3.16 -1.85
N ARG A 858 -26.33 2.00 -2.53
CA ARG A 858 -26.04 0.74 -1.85
C ARG A 858 -24.61 0.67 -1.33
N ALA A 859 -23.61 1.04 -2.14
CA ALA A 859 -22.21 1.05 -1.70
C ALA A 859 -21.98 1.96 -0.49
N ILE A 860 -22.68 3.09 -0.39
CA ILE A 860 -22.59 3.98 0.77
C ILE A 860 -23.19 3.33 2.03
N ILE A 861 -24.33 2.65 1.92
CA ILE A 861 -24.96 1.91 3.02
C ILE A 861 -24.01 0.81 3.52
N GLN A 862 -23.48 -0.02 2.62
CA GLN A 862 -22.57 -1.11 2.97
C GLN A 862 -21.27 -0.60 3.62
N ARG A 863 -20.73 0.53 3.14
CA ARG A 863 -19.58 1.21 3.77
C ARG A 863 -19.89 1.63 5.20
N LYS A 864 -21.08 2.20 5.41
CA LYS A 864 -21.53 2.61 6.74
C LYS A 864 -21.63 1.42 7.68
N GLU A 865 -22.26 0.32 7.24
CA GLU A 865 -22.39 -0.91 8.03
C GLU A 865 -21.03 -1.49 8.44
N ALA A 866 -20.10 -1.56 7.49
CA ALA A 866 -18.74 -2.02 7.76
C ALA A 866 -18.02 -1.12 8.78
N PHE A 867 -18.13 0.20 8.63
CA PHE A 867 -17.53 1.14 9.56
C PHE A 867 -18.16 1.08 10.96
N ASP A 868 -19.49 1.01 11.05
CA ASP A 868 -20.22 0.93 12.32
C ASP A 868 -19.82 -0.33 13.11
N LEU A 869 -19.64 -1.47 12.42
CA LEU A 869 -19.19 -2.72 13.05
C LEU A 869 -17.80 -2.57 13.70
N LEU A 870 -16.84 -1.98 12.98
CA LEU A 870 -15.50 -1.71 13.51
C LEU A 870 -15.54 -0.68 14.65
N GLN A 871 -16.31 0.39 14.48
CA GLN A 871 -16.46 1.46 15.45
C GLN A 871 -17.07 0.97 16.76
N ALA A 872 -18.01 0.02 16.69
CA ALA A 872 -18.61 -0.64 17.85
C ALA A 872 -17.62 -1.57 18.56
N ALA A 873 -16.79 -2.29 17.82
CA ALA A 873 -15.78 -3.19 18.39
C ALA A 873 -14.65 -2.45 19.13
N ALA A 874 -14.27 -1.26 18.65
CA ALA A 874 -13.17 -0.49 19.23
C ALA A 874 -13.34 1.03 19.14
N PRO A 875 -14.18 1.63 20.01
CA PRO A 875 -14.36 3.06 20.08
C PRO A 875 -13.03 3.82 20.22
N GLY A 876 -12.84 4.87 19.42
CA GLY A 876 -11.63 5.71 19.45
C GLY A 876 -10.36 5.10 18.81
N ARG A 877 -10.40 3.86 18.31
CA ARG A 877 -9.27 3.19 17.62
C ARG A 877 -9.51 2.91 16.14
N VAL A 878 -10.67 3.31 15.61
CA VAL A 878 -11.04 3.21 14.20
C VAL A 878 -11.29 4.61 13.67
N LEU A 879 -10.65 4.98 12.57
CA LEU A 879 -10.85 6.26 11.88
C LEU A 879 -11.19 6.00 10.42
N ALA A 880 -12.14 6.75 9.89
CA ALA A 880 -12.41 6.78 8.46
C ALA A 880 -12.46 8.23 7.95
N PHE A 881 -11.90 8.47 6.77
CA PHE A 881 -11.94 9.79 6.14
C PHE A 881 -11.97 9.71 4.62
N HIS A 882 -12.45 10.80 4.00
CA HIS A 882 -12.43 10.98 2.56
C HIS A 882 -11.28 11.89 2.14
N PRO A 883 -10.49 11.49 1.13
CA PRO A 883 -9.48 12.37 0.55
C PRO A 883 -10.17 13.54 -0.17
N LYS A 884 -9.57 14.73 -0.11
CA LYS A 884 -10.07 15.92 -0.82
C LYS A 884 -9.19 16.25 -2.00
N GLY A 885 -9.83 16.66 -3.09
CA GLY A 885 -9.15 17.21 -4.24
C GLY A 885 -8.85 18.70 -4.06
N PHE A 886 -9.01 19.45 -5.13
CA PHE A 886 -9.06 20.91 -5.07
C PHE A 886 -10.17 21.37 -4.12
N PRO A 887 -10.05 22.52 -3.41
CA PRO A 887 -11.11 23.01 -2.54
C PRO A 887 -12.51 22.94 -3.19
N GLY A 888 -13.46 22.29 -2.52
CA GLY A 888 -14.83 22.04 -3.01
C GLY A 888 -14.99 20.89 -4.00
N ARG A 889 -13.94 20.11 -4.28
CA ARG A 889 -13.98 18.84 -5.01
C ARG A 889 -13.58 17.69 -4.09
N GLN A 890 -14.12 16.51 -4.38
CA GLN A 890 -13.75 15.26 -3.72
C GLN A 890 -12.72 14.55 -4.58
N ALA A 891 -11.81 13.81 -3.96
CA ALA A 891 -10.89 12.98 -4.71
C ALA A 891 -11.42 11.56 -4.83
N ALA A 892 -11.35 10.98 -6.02
CA ALA A 892 -11.56 9.57 -6.24
C ALA A 892 -10.30 8.75 -5.89
N LEU A 893 -10.50 7.49 -5.56
CA LEU A 893 -9.43 6.49 -5.45
C LEU A 893 -9.61 5.47 -6.57
N ARG A 894 -8.51 4.96 -7.13
CA ARG A 894 -8.54 3.90 -8.15
C ARG A 894 -7.91 2.59 -7.70
N THR A 895 -6.93 2.67 -6.80
CA THR A 895 -6.14 1.52 -6.34
C THR A 895 -6.52 1.14 -4.92
N THR A 896 -6.54 -0.15 -4.62
CA THR A 896 -6.57 -0.65 -3.25
C THR A 896 -5.15 -0.84 -2.73
N THR A 897 -4.86 -0.30 -1.55
CA THR A 897 -3.65 -0.59 -0.79
C THR A 897 -4.02 -0.92 0.65
N VAL A 898 -3.57 -2.08 1.15
CA VAL A 898 -3.70 -2.48 2.55
C VAL A 898 -2.30 -2.65 3.13
N ILE A 899 -1.99 -1.96 4.23
CA ILE A 899 -0.71 -2.05 4.94
C ILE A 899 -0.99 -2.48 6.37
N ILE A 900 -0.23 -3.47 6.85
CA ILE A 900 -0.39 -4.05 8.18
C ILE A 900 0.95 -3.96 8.92
N ASP A 901 0.93 -3.25 10.05
CA ASP A 901 2.04 -3.04 11.00
C ASP A 901 3.36 -2.58 10.37
N ASP A 902 3.30 -1.92 9.21
CA ASP A 902 4.48 -1.52 8.42
C ASP A 902 5.43 -2.70 8.07
N VAL A 903 4.91 -3.93 8.02
CA VAL A 903 5.68 -5.16 7.67
C VAL A 903 5.07 -5.97 6.53
N TRP A 904 3.79 -5.76 6.23
CA TRP A 904 3.08 -6.43 5.13
C TRP A 904 2.28 -5.42 4.33
N SER A 905 2.27 -5.56 3.00
CA SER A 905 1.49 -4.71 2.09
C SER A 905 0.77 -5.56 1.06
N MET A 906 -0.43 -5.15 0.66
CA MET A 906 -1.08 -5.59 -0.57
C MET A 906 -1.47 -4.36 -1.39
N THR A 907 -1.07 -4.31 -2.67
CA THR A 907 -1.41 -3.20 -3.58
C THR A 907 -1.87 -3.71 -4.93
N GLY A 908 -2.99 -3.19 -5.44
CA GLY A 908 -3.57 -3.59 -6.73
C GLY A 908 -5.01 -3.13 -6.90
N ALA A 909 -5.80 -3.91 -7.64
CA ALA A 909 -7.16 -3.56 -8.02
C ALA A 909 -8.27 -4.36 -7.29
N THR A 910 -7.90 -5.22 -6.34
CA THR A 910 -8.86 -5.98 -5.53
C THR A 910 -9.52 -5.05 -4.49
N HIS A 911 -10.78 -4.67 -4.68
CA HIS A 911 -11.48 -3.74 -3.77
C HIS A 911 -12.00 -4.43 -2.52
N PHE A 912 -12.03 -3.72 -1.37
CA PHE A 912 -12.36 -4.29 -0.06
C PHE A 912 -13.89 -4.42 0.12
N ARG A 913 -14.53 -5.27 -0.68
CA ARG A 913 -15.97 -5.60 -0.65
C ARG A 913 -16.19 -6.98 -1.26
N ARG A 914 -17.36 -7.60 -1.09
CA ARG A 914 -17.60 -8.99 -1.52
C ARG A 914 -17.29 -9.19 -3.00
N ARG A 915 -17.85 -8.37 -3.88
CA ARG A 915 -17.58 -8.44 -5.33
C ARG A 915 -16.11 -8.22 -5.66
N GLY A 916 -15.40 -7.41 -4.89
CA GLY A 916 -13.96 -7.19 -5.11
C GLY A 916 -13.11 -8.40 -4.72
N MET A 917 -13.61 -9.27 -3.83
CA MET A 917 -12.93 -10.47 -3.36
C MET A 917 -13.32 -11.74 -4.13
N THR A 918 -14.52 -11.77 -4.75
CA THR A 918 -15.02 -12.99 -5.42
C THR A 918 -15.56 -12.80 -6.83
N PHE A 919 -15.98 -11.60 -7.24
CA PHE A 919 -16.68 -11.40 -8.52
C PHE A 919 -15.87 -10.63 -9.58
N ASP A 920 -15.42 -9.43 -9.26
CA ASP A 920 -14.66 -8.58 -10.18
C ASP A 920 -13.30 -9.20 -10.49
N GLY A 921 -12.93 -9.18 -11.77
CA GLY A 921 -11.60 -9.56 -12.20
C GLY A 921 -10.59 -8.55 -11.66
N SER A 922 -9.62 -9.01 -10.90
CA SER A 922 -8.55 -8.15 -10.40
C SER A 922 -7.25 -8.89 -10.12
N ALA A 923 -6.17 -8.13 -10.02
CA ALA A 923 -4.88 -8.60 -9.55
C ALA A 923 -4.33 -7.63 -8.49
N SER A 924 -3.65 -8.21 -7.50
CA SER A 924 -2.95 -7.48 -6.45
C SER A 924 -1.64 -8.18 -6.10
N ILE A 925 -0.63 -7.44 -5.68
CA ILE A 925 0.62 -8.01 -5.16
C ILE A 925 0.61 -7.89 -3.64
N ALA A 926 0.67 -9.03 -2.95
CA ALA A 926 1.05 -9.05 -1.54
C ALA A 926 2.56 -9.13 -1.43
N SER A 927 3.14 -8.31 -0.56
CA SER A 927 4.57 -8.10 -0.50
C SER A 927 5.08 -7.84 0.91
N PHE A 928 6.34 -8.19 1.06
CA PHE A 928 7.16 -8.02 2.25
C PHE A 928 8.52 -7.48 1.82
N ASP A 929 9.03 -6.46 2.50
CA ASP A 929 10.38 -5.95 2.26
C ASP A 929 11.33 -6.46 3.36
N ARG A 930 12.35 -7.21 2.94
CA ARG A 930 13.31 -7.88 3.82
C ARG A 930 14.34 -6.93 4.41
N ASP A 931 14.49 -5.70 3.88
CA ASP A 931 15.33 -4.68 4.52
C ASP A 931 14.61 -4.10 5.73
N ILE A 932 15.00 -4.59 6.90
CA ILE A 932 14.45 -4.13 8.17
C ILE A 932 15.16 -2.84 8.60
N GLN A 933 14.38 -1.92 9.15
CA GLN A 933 14.89 -0.72 9.81
C GLN A 933 14.05 -0.46 11.06
N SER A 934 14.71 -0.41 12.22
CA SER A 934 14.07 0.00 13.49
C SER A 934 12.80 -0.79 13.82
N GLY A 935 12.79 -2.09 13.50
CA GLY A 935 11.67 -2.99 13.73
C GLY A 935 10.65 -3.10 12.59
N TYR A 936 10.79 -2.38 11.48
CA TYR A 936 9.81 -2.35 10.39
C TYR A 936 10.43 -2.69 9.03
N SER A 937 9.61 -3.07 8.06
CA SER A 937 10.03 -3.20 6.65
C SER A 937 10.20 -1.81 6.04
N ARG A 938 11.43 -1.44 5.64
CA ARG A 938 11.76 -0.07 5.22
C ARG A 938 10.85 0.43 4.10
N LYS A 939 10.73 -0.33 3.01
CA LYS A 939 9.93 0.10 1.85
C LYS A 939 8.43 0.14 2.16
N VAL A 940 7.91 -0.82 2.95
CA VAL A 940 6.49 -0.87 3.33
C VAL A 940 6.10 0.30 4.23
N GLN A 941 6.93 0.60 5.24
CA GLN A 941 6.74 1.79 6.08
C GLN A 941 6.74 3.08 5.24
N ASN A 942 7.72 3.24 4.36
CA ASN A 942 7.82 4.41 3.50
C ASN A 942 6.63 4.55 2.56
N GLN A 943 6.06 3.44 2.08
CA GLN A 943 4.81 3.43 1.31
C GLN A 943 3.67 4.05 2.13
N ARG A 944 3.45 3.59 3.38
CA ARG A 944 2.39 4.17 4.24
C ARG A 944 2.60 5.66 4.47
N ILE A 945 3.83 6.07 4.78
CA ILE A 945 4.17 7.48 5.04
C ILE A 945 3.87 8.33 3.79
N ALA A 946 4.31 7.88 2.61
CA ALA A 946 4.09 8.59 1.35
C ALA A 946 2.60 8.72 1.01
N LEU A 947 1.84 7.62 1.14
CA LEU A 947 0.40 7.62 0.90
C LEU A 947 -0.35 8.56 1.84
N MET A 948 -0.10 8.47 3.15
CA MET A 948 -0.69 9.37 4.13
C MET A 948 -0.30 10.83 3.87
N ALA A 949 0.98 11.10 3.61
CA ALA A 949 1.47 12.44 3.32
C ALA A 949 0.78 13.04 2.09
N ALA A 950 0.58 12.24 1.03
CA ALA A 950 -0.13 12.67 -0.17
C ALA A 950 -1.60 13.04 0.12
N LYS A 951 -2.34 12.20 0.87
CA LYS A 951 -3.76 12.47 1.19
C LYS A 951 -3.94 13.62 2.17
N LEU A 952 -3.03 13.73 3.13
CA LEU A 952 -3.03 14.82 4.11
C LEU A 952 -2.41 16.09 3.51
N GLY A 953 -1.72 16.01 2.36
CA GLY A 953 -0.90 17.05 1.74
C GLY A 953 0.08 17.68 2.72
N ILE A 954 0.81 16.81 3.41
CA ILE A 954 1.93 17.13 4.29
C ILE A 954 3.21 16.97 3.46
N LEU A 955 4.08 17.96 3.50
CA LEU A 955 5.40 17.89 2.87
C LEU A 955 6.41 17.27 3.83
N ALA A 956 7.44 16.61 3.29
CA ALA A 956 8.52 16.05 4.10
C ALA A 956 9.34 17.15 4.80
N THR A 957 9.60 18.24 4.08
CA THR A 957 10.33 19.40 4.55
C THR A 957 9.57 20.69 4.30
N ASP A 958 9.86 21.72 5.07
CA ASP A 958 9.38 23.08 4.84
C ASP A 958 10.20 23.80 3.76
N ALA A 959 9.97 25.11 3.60
CA ALA A 959 10.66 25.94 2.60
C ALA A 959 12.16 26.13 2.89
N ASP A 960 12.59 25.94 4.14
CA ASP A 960 13.99 26.05 4.57
C ASP A 960 14.70 24.68 4.55
N GLY A 961 14.00 23.62 4.14
CA GLY A 961 14.51 22.25 4.09
C GLY A 961 14.49 21.54 5.43
N LEU A 962 13.82 22.10 6.45
CA LEU A 962 13.71 21.47 7.76
C LEU A 962 12.57 20.45 7.78
N PRO A 963 12.71 19.31 8.48
CA PRO A 963 11.65 18.32 8.56
C PRO A 963 10.37 18.87 9.18
N VAL A 964 9.22 18.63 8.53
CA VAL A 964 7.92 19.08 9.04
C VAL A 964 7.49 18.18 10.22
N PRO A 965 7.06 18.74 11.37
CA PRO A 965 6.65 17.94 12.54
C PRO A 965 5.56 16.91 12.24
N GLU A 966 4.57 17.29 11.43
CA GLU A 966 3.48 16.40 11.01
C GLU A 966 4.01 15.21 10.21
N PHE A 967 5.00 15.43 9.33
CA PHE A 967 5.63 14.35 8.57
C PHE A 967 6.40 13.40 9.49
N GLN A 968 7.09 13.93 10.50
CA GLN A 968 7.76 13.10 11.50
C GLN A 968 6.77 12.26 12.31
N ARG A 969 5.58 12.78 12.64
CA ARG A 969 4.49 11.99 13.27
C ARG A 969 4.03 10.85 12.37
N LEU A 970 4.08 11.00 11.04
CA LEU A 970 3.71 9.91 10.13
C LEU A 970 4.67 8.72 10.22
N THR A 971 5.90 8.87 10.70
CA THR A 971 6.88 7.78 10.80
C THR A 971 6.50 6.69 11.81
N ARG A 972 5.59 6.99 12.74
CA ARG A 972 5.13 6.04 13.78
C ARG A 972 3.65 5.75 13.64
N PRO A 973 3.22 4.48 13.61
CA PRO A 973 1.79 4.12 13.47
C PRO A 973 0.87 4.82 14.48
N ALA A 974 1.23 4.82 15.77
CA ALA A 974 0.42 5.44 16.82
C ALA A 974 0.36 6.99 16.72
N ALA A 975 1.46 7.63 16.34
CA ALA A 975 1.52 9.09 16.17
C ALA A 975 0.79 9.54 14.90
N ALA A 976 0.87 8.77 13.81
CA ALA A 976 0.13 8.97 12.58
C ALA A 976 -1.38 8.88 12.81
N PHE A 977 -1.83 7.85 13.52
CA PHE A 977 -3.24 7.71 13.93
C PHE A 977 -3.72 8.92 14.74
N SER A 978 -2.93 9.33 15.74
CA SER A 978 -3.27 10.49 16.57
C SER A 978 -3.36 11.78 15.75
N LEU A 979 -2.45 11.99 14.78
CA LEU A 979 -2.49 13.15 13.88
C LEU A 979 -3.80 13.20 13.09
N ILE A 980 -4.21 12.07 12.50
CA ILE A 980 -5.46 12.00 11.73
C ILE A 980 -6.67 12.20 12.63
N ARG A 981 -6.67 11.63 13.83
CA ARG A 981 -7.72 11.85 14.84
C ARG A 981 -7.85 13.34 15.18
N ASP A 982 -6.73 14.02 15.44
CA ASP A 982 -6.69 15.44 15.78
C ASP A 982 -7.23 16.31 14.62
N LEU A 983 -6.90 15.94 13.37
CA LEU A 983 -7.43 16.59 12.18
C LEU A 983 -8.94 16.38 12.05
N LEU A 984 -9.43 15.15 12.23
CA LEU A 984 -10.86 14.83 12.15
C LEU A 984 -11.68 15.52 13.23
N ALA A 985 -11.16 15.63 14.46
CA ALA A 985 -11.77 16.41 15.54
C ALA A 985 -11.96 17.89 15.15
N GLN A 986 -11.10 18.42 14.28
CA GLN A 986 -11.16 19.76 13.72
C GLN A 986 -11.86 19.82 12.35
N LYS A 987 -12.73 18.82 12.06
CA LYS A 987 -13.47 18.68 10.78
C LYS A 987 -12.56 18.63 9.55
N GLY A 988 -11.34 18.15 9.73
CA GLY A 988 -10.35 17.90 8.69
C GLY A 988 -9.61 19.13 8.15
N LEU A 989 -9.90 20.34 8.64
CA LEU A 989 -9.25 21.62 8.25
C LEU A 989 -9.14 21.85 6.72
N GLY A 990 -10.08 21.31 5.94
CA GLY A 990 -10.03 21.37 4.48
C GLY A 990 -8.99 20.46 3.82
N MET A 991 -8.27 19.66 4.61
CA MET A 991 -7.26 18.70 4.16
C MET A 991 -7.89 17.35 3.82
N ILE A 992 -8.74 16.86 4.72
CA ILE A 992 -9.53 15.64 4.60
C ILE A 992 -10.97 15.95 4.99
N SER A 993 -11.91 15.06 4.69
CA SER A 993 -13.28 15.16 5.20
C SER A 993 -13.61 13.98 6.12
N PRO A 994 -14.36 14.19 7.21
CA PRO A 994 -14.93 13.07 7.97
C PRO A 994 -15.77 12.16 7.09
N LEU A 995 -15.97 10.92 7.56
CA LEU A 995 -16.85 9.95 6.91
C LEU A 995 -18.25 10.55 6.70
N TRP A 996 -18.73 10.45 5.47
CA TRP A 996 -20.09 10.83 5.08
C TRP A 996 -20.95 9.58 4.94
N LEU A 997 -22.11 9.61 5.59
CA LEU A 997 -23.03 8.47 5.73
C LEU A 997 -23.99 8.30 4.55
N GLY A 998 -23.83 9.11 3.51
CA GLY A 998 -24.77 9.18 2.39
C GLY A 998 -25.80 10.29 2.54
N PRO A 999 -26.61 10.51 1.51
CA PRO A 999 -27.63 11.56 1.55
C PRO A 999 -28.87 11.11 2.33
N GLU A 1000 -29.58 12.05 2.93
CA GLU A 1000 -30.77 11.80 3.76
C GLU A 1000 -32.06 11.63 2.95
N ASP A 1001 -32.06 11.94 1.66
CA ASP A 1001 -33.24 11.78 0.81
C ASP A 1001 -33.54 10.30 0.50
N THR A 1002 -34.83 9.99 0.37
CA THR A 1002 -35.33 8.66 0.01
C THR A 1002 -35.86 8.59 -1.42
N SER A 1003 -35.46 9.53 -2.29
CA SER A 1003 -35.97 9.61 -3.66
C SER A 1003 -35.37 8.55 -4.58
N VAL A 1004 -34.15 8.10 -4.26
CA VAL A 1004 -33.45 7.00 -4.94
C VAL A 1004 -33.44 5.79 -4.03
N LEU A 1005 -34.10 4.71 -4.45
CA LEU A 1005 -34.04 3.43 -3.75
C LEU A 1005 -32.66 2.77 -3.99
N PRO A 1006 -31.99 2.24 -2.94
CA PRO A 1006 -30.75 1.52 -3.10
C PRO A 1006 -31.01 0.20 -3.85
N GLN A 1007 -30.07 -0.19 -4.71
CA GLN A 1007 -30.17 -1.46 -5.43
C GLN A 1007 -29.98 -2.66 -4.50
N GLU A 1008 -30.55 -3.83 -4.75
CA GLU A 1008 -30.33 -5.04 -3.91
C GLU A 1008 -28.85 -5.41 -3.70
N ASP A 1009 -28.51 -5.95 -2.53
CA ASP A 1009 -27.13 -6.28 -2.13
C ASP A 1009 -26.47 -7.29 -3.08
N ASP A 1010 -27.18 -8.37 -3.40
CA ASP A 1010 -26.68 -9.40 -4.32
C ASP A 1010 -26.58 -8.93 -5.78
N VAL A 1011 -27.13 -7.76 -6.12
CA VAL A 1011 -26.99 -7.16 -7.46
C VAL A 1011 -25.86 -6.14 -7.49
N ALA A 1012 -25.72 -5.31 -6.43
CA ALA A 1012 -24.70 -4.27 -6.37
C ALA A 1012 -23.31 -4.81 -5.95
N ASP A 1013 -23.29 -5.84 -5.12
CA ASP A 1013 -22.09 -6.47 -4.55
C ASP A 1013 -22.16 -8.01 -4.64
N PRO A 1014 -22.34 -8.62 -5.83
CA PRO A 1014 -22.59 -10.06 -6.00
C PRO A 1014 -21.45 -10.95 -5.50
N ASP A 1015 -21.75 -12.23 -5.26
CA ASP A 1015 -20.76 -13.29 -5.06
C ASP A 1015 -20.44 -14.01 -6.39
N GLY A 1016 -19.14 -14.11 -6.73
CA GLY A 1016 -18.68 -14.71 -7.99
C GLY A 1016 -18.36 -16.19 -7.96
N ALA A 1017 -18.54 -16.89 -6.84
CA ALA A 1017 -18.32 -18.35 -6.77
C ALA A 1017 -19.34 -19.16 -7.59
N ASN A 1018 -20.56 -18.63 -7.81
CA ASN A 1018 -21.63 -19.32 -8.55
C ASN A 1018 -21.97 -18.58 -9.86
N GLY A 1019 -21.05 -18.63 -10.83
CA GLY A 1019 -21.13 -17.85 -12.08
C GLY A 1019 -22.29 -18.22 -13.02
N ALA A 1020 -22.85 -19.44 -12.93
CA ALA A 1020 -23.93 -19.90 -13.80
C ALA A 1020 -25.29 -19.20 -13.54
N PRO A 1021 -25.76 -19.04 -12.28
CA PRO A 1021 -26.90 -18.17 -11.96
C PRO A 1021 -26.72 -16.72 -12.41
N ALA A 1022 -25.52 -16.14 -12.27
CA ALA A 1022 -25.25 -14.78 -12.73
C ALA A 1022 -25.43 -14.62 -14.25
N GLY A 1023 -24.97 -15.60 -15.04
CA GLY A 1023 -25.20 -15.65 -16.48
C GLY A 1023 -26.67 -15.81 -16.88
N LEU A 1024 -27.45 -16.60 -16.11
CA LEU A 1024 -28.89 -16.79 -16.35
C LEU A 1024 -29.71 -15.54 -15.96
N HIS A 1025 -29.43 -14.93 -14.81
CA HIS A 1025 -30.05 -13.67 -14.40
C HIS A 1025 -29.76 -12.52 -15.38
N LEU A 1026 -28.60 -12.55 -16.03
CA LEU A 1026 -28.26 -11.60 -17.07
C LEU A 1026 -29.05 -11.82 -18.37
N ALA A 1027 -29.25 -13.07 -18.78
CA ALA A 1027 -30.10 -13.39 -19.93
C ALA A 1027 -31.55 -12.92 -19.69
N ASP A 1028 -32.04 -13.07 -18.47
CA ASP A 1028 -33.35 -12.55 -18.05
C ASP A 1028 -33.38 -11.01 -18.09
N PHE A 1029 -32.38 -10.32 -17.51
CA PHE A 1029 -32.29 -8.85 -17.53
C PHE A 1029 -32.21 -8.25 -18.94
N LEU A 1030 -31.46 -8.89 -19.85
CA LEU A 1030 -31.37 -8.48 -21.25
C LEU A 1030 -32.62 -8.80 -22.07
N SER A 1031 -33.48 -9.70 -21.59
CA SER A 1031 -34.78 -9.98 -22.22
C SER A 1031 -35.89 -9.00 -21.80
N GLU A 1032 -35.69 -8.27 -20.69
CA GLU A 1032 -36.60 -7.25 -20.17
C GLU A 1032 -36.28 -5.83 -20.66
N ALA A 1033 -35.06 -5.60 -21.19
CA ALA A 1033 -34.61 -4.35 -21.81
C ALA A 1033 -34.84 -4.35 -23.32
#